data_AF-A0A438FYA0-F1
#
_entry.id   AF-A0A438FYA0-F1
#
_cell.length_a   1.000
_cell.length_b   1.000
_cell.length_c   1.000
_cell.angle_alpha   90.00
_cell.angle_beta   90.00
_cell.angle_gamma   90.00
#
_symmetry.space_group_name_H-M   'P 1'
#
loop_
_entity.id
_entity.type
_entity.pdbx_description
1 polymer ?
#
loop_
_entity_poly.entity_id
_entity_poly.type
_entity_poly.pdbx_seq_one_letter_code
_entity_poly.pdbx_strand_id
1 'polypeptide(L)'
;MATSYSQWKYDVFLSFRGEDTRNNFTAHLYDALHCKGINAFIDADKLRIGEIISPALLSAIEGSRFSIVVLSENYASSRWCLEELVKILECKKTKDRWCCPFSIRDESVLIKEIVSMLLNELLSTPSSDAEDQLVGIGSQIREMELLLCTESTDVRMVGIWGMGGIGKTTLAQAIYNQVSSQFEGCSYLEDAGEDLRKRGLIGLQEKLLSQILGHENIKLNGPISLKARLCSREVFIVLDNVYDQDILECLVGSHDWFGQGSRIIITTRDKRLLMSHGVRVVYEVKKLVHTEAIEFLGRYASKQQIVIDEFMELSNSIITYAQGLPLVLKVLGSFLFSMSKHEWRSELDKLKDTPHGRIQEVLRISYDGLDDKEKNIFLDIACFFKGEDKDHVIKILDGCGFFAVCGIRGLIDKSLITISNNDKIVMHDLLQEMGRKIIRQTSPKEPGKRSRLWIYKDAYHVLSKNTGTQEVEGIFFNLSDIEEIHFTTKAFAGMDKLRLLKFYDYSPSTNSECTSKRKCKVHIPRDFKFHYNELRYLHLHGYPLEQLPHDFSPKNLVDLSLSCSDVKQLWKGIKVLDKLKFMDLSHSKYLVETPNFSGISNLEKLDLTGCTYLREVHPTLGVLGKLSFLSLRDCKMLKNIPNSICKLKSLETFIFSGCSKVENFPENFGNLEQLKELYADETAISALPSSICHLRILQVLSFNGCKGPPSASWLTLLPRKSSNSGKFLLSPLSGLGSLKELNLRDCNISEGADLSHLAILSSLEYLDLSGNNFISLPSSMSQLSQLALATFLQTHKRSDMLGTVVPGSEIPDWFSYQSSGNVVNIELPPNWFNSNFLVSKIPLLLTVIMSSIIILACINRVRSPLAGVWIHLVYSSEDVSDNNPTMIQYISPPPPPRSTLLIEDIDEEGPSGSPCSNEDLFICHEAKPEERKTLVRKLLECFCSIWIDLLHSRNGSTSMDNNYEIP
;
A
#
# COMPACT_ATOMS: atom_id res chain seq x y z
N MET A 1 42.95 -6.57 -25.01
CA MET A 1 42.73 -6.70 -26.47
C MET A 1 41.23 -6.70 -26.68
N ALA A 2 40.71 -5.68 -27.37
CA ALA A 2 39.29 -5.57 -27.68
C ALA A 2 38.91 -6.65 -28.69
N THR A 3 37.91 -7.48 -28.37
CA THR A 3 37.26 -8.37 -29.33
C THR A 3 36.48 -7.49 -30.31
N SER A 4 36.84 -7.54 -31.59
CA SER A 4 36.15 -6.79 -32.64
C SER A 4 34.74 -7.33 -32.80
N TYR A 5 33.74 -6.57 -32.35
CA TYR A 5 32.36 -6.76 -32.76
C TYR A 5 32.30 -6.62 -34.29
N SER A 6 31.87 -7.66 -35.00
CA SER A 6 31.59 -7.55 -36.42
C SER A 6 30.33 -6.69 -36.60
N GLN A 7 30.50 -5.42 -36.97
CA GLN A 7 29.40 -4.55 -37.38
C GLN A 7 28.90 -5.03 -38.75
N TRP A 8 27.77 -5.73 -38.76
CA TRP A 8 27.03 -6.03 -39.99
C TRP A 8 26.60 -4.70 -40.63
N LYS A 9 26.75 -4.58 -41.95
CA LYS A 9 26.38 -3.38 -42.71
C LYS A 9 24.86 -3.29 -42.93
N TYR A 10 24.19 -4.45 -43.01
CA TYR A 10 22.75 -4.57 -43.15
C TYR A 10 22.24 -5.70 -42.24
N ASP A 11 20.99 -5.58 -41.78
CA ASP A 11 20.34 -6.64 -41.00
C ASP A 11 19.89 -7.78 -41.92
N VAL A 12 19.31 -7.44 -43.08
CA VAL A 12 18.72 -8.42 -44.00
C VAL A 12 19.18 -8.16 -45.43
N PHE A 13 19.58 -9.20 -46.16
CA PHE A 13 19.72 -9.19 -47.62
C PHE A 13 18.49 -9.85 -48.26
N LEU A 14 17.83 -9.16 -49.19
CA LEU A 14 16.70 -9.72 -49.95
C LEU A 14 17.20 -10.23 -51.32
N SER A 15 17.14 -11.55 -51.53
CA SER A 15 17.39 -12.18 -52.83
C SER A 15 16.06 -12.56 -53.47
N PHE A 16 15.80 -12.03 -54.67
CA PHE A 16 14.51 -12.17 -55.34
C PHE A 16 14.66 -12.00 -56.84
N ARG A 17 13.67 -12.50 -57.59
CA ARG A 17 13.58 -12.21 -59.02
C ARG A 17 12.85 -10.90 -59.25
N GLY A 18 13.58 -9.93 -59.81
CA GLY A 18 13.10 -8.57 -60.00
C GLY A 18 11.87 -8.41 -60.91
N GLU A 19 11.72 -9.26 -61.93
CA GLU A 19 10.54 -9.23 -62.82
C GLU A 19 9.27 -9.75 -62.14
N ASP A 20 9.41 -10.64 -61.16
CA ASP A 20 8.29 -11.41 -60.62
C ASP A 20 7.74 -10.77 -59.33
N THR A 21 8.64 -10.25 -58.48
CA THR A 21 8.30 -9.91 -57.08
C THR A 21 8.67 -8.49 -56.64
N ARG A 22 9.37 -7.70 -57.47
CA ARG A 22 9.95 -6.41 -57.05
C ARG A 22 8.90 -5.36 -56.67
N ASN A 23 7.78 -5.31 -57.39
CA ASN A 23 6.78 -4.24 -57.26
C ASN A 23 5.52 -4.68 -56.49
N ASN A 24 5.51 -5.88 -55.90
CA ASN A 24 4.42 -6.44 -55.10
C ASN A 24 5.00 -6.95 -53.77
N PHE A 25 5.07 -8.28 -53.58
CA PHE A 25 5.54 -8.93 -52.36
C PHE A 25 6.87 -8.38 -51.82
N THR A 26 7.92 -8.26 -52.65
CA THR A 26 9.24 -7.82 -52.17
C THR A 26 9.25 -6.34 -51.78
N ALA A 27 8.48 -5.49 -52.48
CA ALA A 27 8.30 -4.09 -52.07
C ALA A 27 7.57 -4.01 -50.72
N HIS A 28 6.48 -4.74 -50.55
CA HIS A 28 5.73 -4.78 -49.29
C HIS A 28 6.54 -5.37 -48.13
N LEU A 29 7.36 -6.39 -48.39
CA LEU A 29 8.27 -6.96 -47.39
C LEU A 29 9.37 -5.95 -47.02
N TYR A 30 9.97 -5.28 -48.00
CA TYR A 30 10.98 -4.26 -47.76
C TYR A 30 10.43 -3.09 -46.92
N ASP A 31 9.26 -2.58 -47.29
CA ASP A 31 8.58 -1.52 -46.56
C ASP A 31 8.23 -1.95 -45.12
N ALA A 32 7.75 -3.18 -44.95
CA ALA A 32 7.42 -3.73 -43.62
C ALA A 32 8.65 -3.90 -42.72
N LEU A 33 9.79 -4.37 -43.28
CA LEU A 33 11.06 -4.46 -42.58
C LEU A 33 11.56 -3.06 -42.17
N HIS A 34 11.53 -2.11 -43.09
CA HIS A 34 11.95 -0.73 -42.85
C HIS A 34 11.06 -0.04 -41.80
N CYS A 35 9.74 -0.22 -41.85
CA CYS A 35 8.79 0.32 -40.86
C CYS A 35 9.03 -0.23 -39.45
N LYS A 36 9.69 -1.39 -39.31
CA LYS A 36 10.08 -1.99 -38.03
C LYS A 36 11.54 -1.69 -37.65
N GLY A 37 12.21 -0.79 -38.36
CA GLY A 37 13.59 -0.38 -38.09
C GLY A 37 14.64 -1.42 -38.48
N ILE A 38 14.28 -2.43 -39.28
CA ILE A 38 15.20 -3.46 -39.77
C ILE A 38 15.86 -2.93 -41.06
N ASN A 39 17.19 -2.79 -41.05
CA ASN A 39 17.95 -2.26 -42.16
C ASN A 39 18.15 -3.34 -43.25
N ALA A 40 17.20 -3.43 -44.18
CA ALA A 40 17.27 -4.35 -45.30
C ALA A 40 18.02 -3.76 -46.51
N PHE A 41 18.87 -4.57 -47.14
CA PHE A 41 19.43 -4.29 -48.45
C PHE A 41 18.53 -4.86 -49.55
N ILE A 42 18.13 -3.99 -50.48
CA ILE A 42 17.46 -4.34 -51.73
C ILE A 42 18.31 -3.78 -52.87
N ASP A 43 18.60 -4.58 -53.89
CA ASP A 43 19.29 -4.06 -55.07
C ASP A 43 18.39 -2.99 -55.73
N ALA A 44 18.92 -1.80 -55.97
CA ALA A 44 18.18 -0.65 -56.49
C ALA A 44 18.23 -0.56 -58.03
N ASP A 45 19.16 -1.28 -58.68
CA ASP A 45 19.44 -1.04 -60.09
C ASP A 45 18.84 -2.12 -61.01
N LYS A 46 18.22 -1.65 -62.10
CA LYS A 46 17.96 -2.47 -63.28
C LYS A 46 19.29 -2.68 -64.00
N LEU A 47 20.10 -3.64 -63.54
CA LEU A 47 21.34 -4.00 -64.21
C LEU A 47 21.05 -4.49 -65.64
N ARG A 48 21.82 -4.00 -66.61
CA ARG A 48 21.71 -4.42 -68.02
C ARG A 48 22.25 -5.85 -68.17
N ILE A 49 21.60 -6.64 -69.02
CA ILE A 49 21.98 -8.02 -69.34
C ILE A 49 23.41 -8.04 -69.89
N GLY A 50 24.37 -8.64 -69.15
CA GLY A 50 25.73 -8.90 -69.63
C GLY A 50 26.89 -8.50 -68.70
N GLU A 51 26.66 -7.84 -67.57
CA GLU A 51 27.73 -7.51 -66.60
C GLU A 51 27.91 -8.60 -65.52
N ILE A 52 29.11 -8.65 -64.92
CA ILE A 52 29.45 -9.53 -63.79
C ILE A 52 28.81 -8.95 -62.52
N ILE A 53 28.46 -9.79 -61.54
CA ILE A 53 28.00 -9.31 -60.22
C ILE A 53 28.90 -8.20 -59.70
N SER A 54 28.31 -7.05 -59.37
CA SER A 54 29.09 -5.94 -58.85
C SER A 54 29.75 -6.37 -57.53
N PRO A 55 31.04 -6.06 -57.30
CA PRO A 55 31.71 -6.33 -56.04
C PRO A 55 30.95 -5.77 -54.82
N ALA A 56 30.12 -4.74 -55.04
CA ALA A 56 29.25 -4.15 -54.03
C ALA A 56 28.09 -5.07 -53.62
N LEU A 57 27.52 -5.86 -54.54
CA LEU A 57 26.45 -6.81 -54.24
C LEU A 57 26.98 -8.01 -53.44
N LEU A 58 28.14 -8.56 -53.83
CA LEU A 58 28.82 -9.60 -53.05
C LEU A 58 29.20 -9.10 -51.66
N SER A 59 29.69 -7.86 -51.55
CA SER A 59 29.95 -7.21 -50.27
C SER A 59 28.69 -6.98 -49.44
N ALA A 60 27.53 -6.72 -50.07
CA ALA A 60 26.26 -6.59 -49.37
C ALA A 60 25.77 -7.93 -48.81
N ILE A 61 25.87 -9.02 -49.58
CA ILE A 61 25.57 -10.39 -49.09
C ILE A 61 26.51 -10.73 -47.93
N GLU A 62 27.82 -10.48 -48.09
CA GLU A 62 28.81 -10.74 -47.04
C GLU A 62 28.66 -9.81 -45.82
N GLY A 63 28.10 -8.62 -46.00
CA GLY A 63 27.88 -7.62 -44.95
C GLY A 63 26.52 -7.74 -44.24
N SER A 64 25.64 -8.66 -44.65
CA SER A 64 24.30 -8.82 -44.08
C SER A 64 24.24 -9.93 -43.03
N ARG A 65 23.47 -9.70 -41.95
CA ARG A 65 23.28 -10.67 -40.86
C ARG A 65 22.35 -11.83 -41.25
N PHE A 66 21.26 -11.52 -41.93
CA PHE A 66 20.27 -12.48 -42.45
C PHE A 66 20.19 -12.41 -43.98
N SER A 67 19.77 -13.49 -44.63
CA SER A 67 19.43 -13.50 -46.05
C SER A 67 18.07 -14.17 -46.27
N ILE A 68 17.14 -13.43 -46.87
CA ILE A 68 15.82 -13.93 -47.25
C ILE A 68 15.83 -14.21 -48.75
N VAL A 69 15.40 -15.41 -49.12
CA VAL A 69 15.28 -15.81 -50.52
C VAL A 69 13.79 -15.92 -50.89
N VAL A 70 13.33 -14.99 -51.74
CA VAL A 70 11.95 -14.94 -52.22
C VAL A 70 11.84 -15.78 -53.50
N LEU A 71 11.33 -17.00 -53.36
CA LEU A 71 11.22 -17.94 -54.46
C LEU A 71 9.92 -17.71 -55.24
N SER A 72 10.07 -17.29 -56.49
CA SER A 72 9.01 -17.18 -57.50
C SER A 72 9.10 -18.33 -58.50
N GLU A 73 8.02 -18.56 -59.25
CA GLU A 73 7.95 -19.63 -60.26
C GLU A 73 9.12 -19.59 -61.25
N ASN A 74 9.58 -18.39 -61.61
CA ASN A 74 10.69 -18.22 -62.54
C ASN A 74 12.03 -17.88 -61.86
N TYR A 75 12.15 -17.97 -60.53
CA TYR A 75 13.40 -17.62 -59.82
C TYR A 75 14.64 -18.30 -60.41
N ALA A 76 14.55 -19.60 -60.68
CA ALA A 76 15.62 -20.44 -61.23
C ALA A 76 16.02 -20.10 -62.67
N SER A 77 15.20 -19.32 -63.38
CA SER A 77 15.50 -18.90 -64.75
C SER A 77 16.41 -17.68 -64.80
N SER A 78 16.65 -17.00 -63.67
CA SER A 78 17.60 -15.89 -63.56
C SER A 78 18.96 -16.42 -63.11
N ARG A 79 19.98 -16.23 -63.96
CA ARG A 79 21.38 -16.56 -63.62
C ARG A 79 21.86 -15.80 -62.38
N TRP A 80 21.44 -14.54 -62.24
CA TRP A 80 21.79 -13.67 -61.11
C TRP A 80 21.25 -14.19 -59.78
N CYS A 81 19.96 -14.57 -59.75
CA CYS A 81 19.33 -15.11 -58.54
C CYS A 81 19.98 -16.43 -58.09
N LEU A 82 20.50 -17.23 -59.03
CA LEU A 82 21.25 -18.46 -58.73
C LEU A 82 22.66 -18.14 -58.21
N GLU A 83 23.36 -17.17 -58.78
CA GLU A 83 24.69 -16.77 -58.31
C GLU A 83 24.62 -16.11 -56.90
N GLU A 84 23.60 -15.30 -56.62
CA GLU A 84 23.31 -14.80 -55.26
C GLU A 84 23.03 -15.95 -54.28
N LEU A 85 22.21 -16.92 -54.68
CA LEU A 85 21.87 -18.07 -53.85
C LEU A 85 23.10 -18.92 -53.53
N VAL A 86 23.98 -19.17 -54.51
CA VAL A 86 25.26 -19.86 -54.29
C VAL A 86 26.11 -19.11 -53.29
N LYS A 87 26.22 -17.77 -53.42
CA LYS A 87 27.01 -16.97 -52.49
C LYS A 87 26.43 -16.94 -51.08
N ILE A 88 25.11 -16.88 -50.94
CA ILE A 88 24.39 -16.99 -49.66
C ILE A 88 24.71 -18.34 -49.00
N LEU A 89 24.68 -19.43 -49.78
CA LEU A 89 25.01 -20.78 -49.31
C LEU A 89 26.47 -20.93 -48.87
N GLU A 90 27.42 -20.35 -49.61
CA GLU A 90 28.83 -20.28 -49.21
C GLU A 90 29.01 -19.52 -47.88
N CYS A 91 28.32 -18.38 -47.73
CA CYS A 91 28.35 -17.59 -46.51
C CYS A 91 27.72 -18.32 -45.31
N LYS A 92 26.69 -19.15 -45.55
CA LYS A 92 26.09 -20.01 -44.53
C LYS A 92 27.08 -21.06 -44.02
N LYS A 93 27.78 -21.77 -44.91
CA LYS A 93 28.77 -22.80 -44.54
C LYS A 93 29.97 -22.26 -43.75
N THR A 94 30.36 -21.00 -43.99
CA THR A 94 31.60 -20.43 -43.43
C THR A 94 31.40 -19.52 -42.23
N LYS A 95 30.19 -19.00 -42.00
CA LYS A 95 29.91 -17.96 -40.97
C LYS A 95 28.64 -18.22 -40.14
N ASP A 96 28.11 -19.44 -40.13
CA ASP A 96 26.96 -19.88 -39.32
C ASP A 96 25.72 -18.97 -39.47
N ARG A 97 25.36 -18.66 -40.72
CA ARG A 97 24.30 -17.68 -41.05
C ARG A 97 22.92 -18.30 -41.20
N TRP A 98 21.91 -17.55 -40.79
CA TRP A 98 20.50 -17.89 -40.98
C TRP A 98 20.02 -17.52 -42.38
N CYS A 99 19.45 -18.50 -43.09
CA CYS A 99 18.88 -18.34 -44.43
C CYS A 99 17.48 -18.97 -44.45
N CYS A 100 16.46 -18.20 -44.83
CA CYS A 100 15.08 -18.68 -44.92
C CYS A 100 14.53 -18.53 -46.35
N PRO A 101 14.23 -19.64 -47.06
CA PRO A 101 13.45 -19.59 -48.29
C PRO A 101 11.95 -19.54 -47.99
N PHE A 102 11.19 -18.72 -48.71
CA PHE A 102 9.73 -18.67 -48.60
C PHE A 102 9.05 -18.90 -49.95
N SER A 103 7.95 -19.65 -49.94
CA SER A 103 7.05 -19.85 -51.09
C SER A 103 5.76 -19.08 -50.86
N ILE A 104 5.34 -18.29 -51.85
CA ILE A 104 4.24 -17.32 -51.73
C ILE A 104 2.90 -18.07 -51.68
N ARG A 105 2.21 -18.07 -50.52
CA ARG A 105 0.87 -18.66 -50.34
C ARG A 105 -0.19 -17.63 -49.93
N ASP A 106 0.10 -16.75 -48.96
CA ASP A 106 -0.68 -15.54 -48.62
C ASP A 106 0.29 -14.41 -48.21
N GLU A 107 0.36 -13.33 -49.01
CA GLU A 107 1.39 -12.30 -48.86
C GLU A 107 1.32 -11.57 -47.50
N SER A 108 0.12 -11.33 -46.97
CA SER A 108 -0.07 -10.48 -45.79
C SER A 108 0.29 -11.17 -44.48
N VAL A 109 -0.05 -12.46 -44.36
CA VAL A 109 0.27 -13.31 -43.20
C VAL A 109 1.76 -13.64 -43.20
N LEU A 110 2.29 -14.00 -44.37
CA LEU A 110 3.70 -14.36 -44.53
C LEU A 110 4.64 -13.20 -44.21
N ILE A 111 4.33 -11.96 -44.64
CA ILE A 111 5.14 -10.78 -44.30
C ILE A 111 5.14 -10.55 -42.77
N LYS A 112 3.99 -10.68 -42.10
CA LYS A 112 3.91 -10.55 -40.63
C LYS A 112 4.75 -11.61 -39.92
N GLU A 113 4.68 -12.86 -40.36
CA GLU A 113 5.46 -13.97 -39.81
C GLU A 113 6.97 -13.75 -40.00
N ILE A 114 7.40 -13.37 -41.21
CA ILE A 114 8.80 -13.09 -41.53
C ILE A 114 9.35 -11.96 -40.67
N VAL A 115 8.63 -10.85 -40.59
CA VAL A 115 9.03 -9.68 -39.81
C VAL A 115 9.09 -10.02 -38.32
N SER A 116 8.12 -10.77 -37.79
CA SER A 116 8.11 -11.22 -36.39
C SER A 116 9.26 -12.18 -36.08
N MET A 117 9.55 -13.12 -36.99
CA MET A 117 10.66 -14.06 -36.85
C MET A 117 12.00 -13.33 -36.81
N LEU A 118 12.23 -12.39 -37.74
CA LEU A 118 13.45 -11.59 -37.78
C LEU A 118 13.61 -10.68 -36.56
N LEU A 119 12.52 -10.03 -36.11
CA LEU A 119 12.53 -9.22 -34.89
C LEU A 119 12.93 -10.07 -33.68
N ASN A 120 12.32 -11.25 -33.51
CA ASN A 120 12.65 -12.14 -32.41
C ASN A 120 14.12 -12.57 -32.45
N GLU A 121 14.66 -12.89 -33.62
CA GLU A 121 16.06 -13.32 -33.76
C GLU A 121 17.07 -12.16 -33.61
N LEU A 122 16.70 -10.95 -34.05
CA LEU A 122 17.49 -9.72 -33.81
C LEU A 122 17.48 -9.33 -32.33
N LEU A 123 16.37 -9.53 -31.63
CA LEU A 123 16.21 -9.28 -30.19
C LEU A 123 16.80 -10.41 -29.33
N SER A 124 16.96 -11.63 -29.87
CA SER A 124 17.55 -12.78 -29.17
C SER A 124 19.08 -12.72 -29.05
N THR A 125 19.76 -11.80 -29.74
CA THR A 125 21.11 -11.40 -29.33
C THR A 125 20.97 -10.64 -28.01
N PRO A 126 21.57 -11.10 -26.89
CA PRO A 126 21.39 -10.47 -25.60
C PRO A 126 21.97 -9.05 -25.68
N SER A 127 21.12 -8.06 -25.91
CA SER A 127 21.46 -6.69 -25.58
C SER A 127 21.40 -6.61 -24.06
N SER A 128 22.56 -6.75 -23.42
CA SER A 128 22.79 -6.66 -21.97
C SER A 128 22.38 -5.34 -21.33
N ASP A 129 21.70 -4.45 -22.04
CA ASP A 129 21.57 -3.06 -21.60
C ASP A 129 20.14 -2.69 -21.15
N ALA A 130 19.10 -3.43 -21.60
CA ALA A 130 17.69 -3.09 -21.34
C ALA A 130 16.98 -4.02 -20.33
N GLU A 131 17.17 -5.35 -20.42
CA GLU A 131 16.57 -6.30 -19.46
C GLU A 131 17.29 -6.27 -18.09
N ASP A 132 18.56 -5.85 -18.07
CA ASP A 132 19.40 -5.76 -16.87
C ASP A 132 19.08 -4.57 -15.93
N GLN A 133 17.97 -3.84 -16.14
CA GLN A 133 17.58 -2.68 -15.31
C GLN A 133 16.29 -2.86 -14.49
N LEU A 134 15.56 -3.97 -14.66
CA LEU A 134 14.19 -4.12 -14.13
C LEU A 134 14.14 -4.96 -12.83
N VAL A 135 14.78 -4.49 -11.76
CA VAL A 135 14.68 -5.15 -10.43
C VAL A 135 13.36 -4.81 -9.77
N GLY A 136 12.65 -5.83 -9.26
CA GLY A 136 11.49 -5.66 -8.37
C GLY A 136 10.20 -5.17 -9.04
N ILE A 137 10.16 -5.05 -10.37
CA ILE A 137 8.96 -4.61 -11.09
C ILE A 137 8.18 -5.74 -11.77
N GLY A 138 8.72 -6.97 -11.81
CA GLY A 138 8.07 -8.09 -12.51
C GLY A 138 6.69 -8.47 -11.94
N SER A 139 6.47 -8.32 -10.63
CA SER A 139 5.15 -8.50 -10.03
C SER A 139 4.18 -7.39 -10.45
N GLN A 140 4.66 -6.15 -10.53
CA GLN A 140 3.87 -4.98 -10.91
C GLN A 140 3.47 -5.02 -12.39
N ILE A 141 4.37 -5.52 -13.26
CA ILE A 141 4.07 -5.76 -14.67
C ILE A 141 2.92 -6.76 -14.80
N ARG A 142 2.97 -7.90 -14.11
CA ARG A 142 1.88 -8.90 -14.12
C ARG A 142 0.56 -8.33 -13.62
N GLU A 143 0.58 -7.52 -12.55
CA GLU A 143 -0.61 -6.83 -12.06
C GLU A 143 -1.18 -5.86 -13.11
N MET A 144 -0.31 -5.12 -13.80
CA MET A 144 -0.70 -4.20 -14.86
C MET A 144 -1.24 -4.90 -16.10
N GLU A 145 -0.66 -6.03 -16.51
CA GLU A 145 -1.17 -6.86 -17.61
C GLU A 145 -2.60 -7.33 -17.33
N LEU A 146 -2.88 -7.76 -16.09
CA LEU A 146 -4.22 -8.11 -15.65
C LEU A 146 -5.18 -6.91 -15.68
N LEU A 147 -4.72 -5.70 -15.38
CA LEU A 147 -5.56 -4.49 -15.47
C LEU A 147 -5.82 -4.08 -16.93
N LEU A 148 -4.82 -4.24 -17.80
CA LEU A 148 -4.94 -3.97 -19.22
C LEU A 148 -5.86 -4.99 -19.90
N CYS A 149 -5.84 -6.27 -19.52
CA CYS A 149 -6.63 -7.34 -20.15
C CYS A 149 -6.51 -7.30 -21.69
N THR A 150 -5.32 -7.49 -22.25
CA THR A 150 -5.09 -7.36 -23.71
C THR A 150 -5.98 -8.27 -24.56
N GLU A 151 -6.46 -9.39 -24.00
CA GLU A 151 -7.38 -10.34 -24.67
C GLU A 151 -8.83 -9.82 -24.82
N SER A 152 -9.19 -8.73 -24.15
CA SER A 152 -10.55 -8.16 -24.20
C SER A 152 -10.75 -7.26 -25.42
N THR A 153 -11.97 -7.17 -25.94
CA THR A 153 -12.29 -6.33 -27.11
C THR A 153 -12.78 -4.92 -26.73
N ASP A 154 -12.90 -4.60 -25.44
CA ASP A 154 -13.23 -3.25 -24.98
C ASP A 154 -12.11 -2.24 -25.28
N VAL A 155 -12.42 -0.94 -25.16
CA VAL A 155 -11.40 0.12 -25.09
C VAL A 155 -11.14 0.40 -23.62
N ARG A 156 -9.88 0.38 -23.19
CA ARG A 156 -9.54 0.56 -21.78
C ARG A 156 -8.45 1.60 -21.55
N MET A 157 -8.72 2.49 -20.60
CA MET A 157 -7.78 3.47 -20.09
C MET A 157 -7.35 3.08 -18.67
N VAL A 158 -6.04 3.00 -18.45
CA VAL A 158 -5.45 2.67 -17.14
C VAL A 158 -4.52 3.81 -16.72
N GLY A 159 -4.78 4.37 -15.54
CA GLY A 159 -3.94 5.40 -14.95
C GLY A 159 -2.88 4.81 -14.03
N ILE A 160 -1.60 5.14 -14.22
CA ILE A 160 -0.50 4.80 -13.29
C ILE A 160 -0.21 6.04 -12.43
N TRP A 161 -0.41 5.91 -11.13
CA TRP A 161 -0.33 7.01 -10.18
C TRP A 161 0.65 6.73 -9.03
N GLY A 162 1.26 7.78 -8.47
CA GLY A 162 2.18 7.66 -7.34
C GLY A 162 3.16 8.83 -7.21
N MET A 163 3.92 8.81 -6.12
CA MET A 163 4.91 9.83 -5.74
C MET A 163 6.01 10.05 -6.81
N GLY A 164 6.62 11.23 -6.84
CA GLY A 164 7.77 11.51 -7.70
C GLY A 164 8.94 10.55 -7.42
N GLY A 165 9.53 9.97 -8.46
CA GLY A 165 10.67 9.05 -8.32
C GLY A 165 10.35 7.61 -7.91
N ILE A 166 9.06 7.24 -7.84
CA ILE A 166 8.62 5.87 -7.47
C ILE A 166 8.81 4.81 -8.56
N GLY A 167 9.00 5.22 -9.82
CA GLY A 167 9.19 4.28 -10.95
C GLY A 167 8.04 4.20 -11.96
N LYS A 168 7.07 5.13 -11.95
CA LYS A 168 5.94 5.16 -12.91
C LYS A 168 6.38 5.08 -14.38
N THR A 169 7.27 5.97 -14.80
CA THR A 169 7.86 5.99 -16.16
C THR A 169 8.51 4.66 -16.51
N THR A 170 9.29 4.09 -15.58
CA THR A 170 9.97 2.80 -15.79
C THR A 170 8.98 1.65 -15.95
N LEU A 171 7.92 1.61 -15.14
CA LEU A 171 6.86 0.62 -15.24
C LEU A 171 6.11 0.75 -16.58
N ALA A 172 5.74 1.97 -16.97
CA ALA A 172 5.05 2.23 -18.23
C ALA A 172 5.90 1.85 -19.45
N GLN A 173 7.20 2.17 -19.43
CA GLN A 173 8.14 1.79 -20.48
C GLN A 173 8.31 0.27 -20.58
N ALA A 174 8.43 -0.44 -19.45
CA ALA A 174 8.58 -1.90 -19.44
C ALA A 174 7.36 -2.58 -20.07
N ILE A 175 6.15 -2.14 -19.72
CA ILE A 175 4.90 -2.64 -20.30
C ILE A 175 4.83 -2.31 -21.80
N TYR A 176 5.21 -1.10 -22.19
CA TYR A 176 5.23 -0.72 -23.61
C TYR A 176 6.13 -1.64 -24.44
N ASN A 177 7.34 -1.90 -23.96
CA ASN A 177 8.28 -2.77 -24.66
C ASN A 177 7.75 -4.20 -24.80
N GLN A 178 7.02 -4.70 -23.79
CA GLN A 178 6.52 -6.07 -23.76
C GLN A 178 5.25 -6.28 -24.60
N VAL A 179 4.35 -5.30 -24.65
CA VAL A 179 2.99 -5.49 -25.20
C VAL A 179 2.77 -4.73 -26.52
N SER A 180 3.57 -3.71 -26.84
CA SER A 180 3.34 -2.86 -28.04
C SER A 180 3.31 -3.61 -29.37
N SER A 181 3.98 -4.76 -29.48
CA SER A 181 4.00 -5.59 -30.69
C SER A 181 2.66 -6.26 -31.00
N GLN A 182 1.74 -6.33 -30.04
CA GLN A 182 0.43 -6.97 -30.17
C GLN A 182 -0.62 -6.08 -30.87
N PHE A 183 -0.33 -4.79 -31.05
CA PHE A 183 -1.30 -3.79 -31.53
C PHE A 183 -0.99 -3.32 -32.96
N GLU A 184 -2.01 -2.84 -33.67
CA GLU A 184 -1.88 -2.34 -35.05
C GLU A 184 -1.02 -1.07 -35.12
N GLY A 185 -1.14 -0.20 -34.11
CA GLY A 185 -0.32 1.00 -33.98
C GLY A 185 -0.02 1.33 -32.53
N CYS A 186 1.21 1.80 -32.26
CA CYS A 186 1.66 2.10 -30.91
C CYS A 186 2.34 3.47 -30.83
N SER A 187 2.22 4.14 -29.69
CA SER A 187 2.90 5.41 -29.43
C SER A 187 3.26 5.55 -27.96
N TYR A 188 4.49 5.99 -27.72
CA TYR A 188 5.00 6.32 -26.40
C TYR A 188 5.41 7.80 -26.37
N LEU A 189 4.68 8.60 -25.59
CA LEU A 189 5.01 10.00 -25.35
C LEU A 189 5.70 10.14 -23.99
N GLU A 190 7.05 10.18 -24.01
CA GLU A 190 7.92 10.14 -22.82
C GLU A 190 7.69 11.28 -21.81
N ASP A 191 7.41 12.49 -22.29
CA ASP A 191 6.98 13.58 -21.42
C ASP A 191 5.97 14.45 -22.19
N ALA A 192 4.70 14.08 -22.07
CA ALA A 192 3.63 14.76 -22.78
C ALA A 192 3.55 16.26 -22.43
N GLY A 193 3.94 16.61 -21.21
CA GLY A 193 3.91 17.99 -20.74
C GLY A 193 5.09 18.83 -21.22
N GLU A 194 6.29 18.27 -21.32
CA GLU A 194 7.43 18.95 -21.92
C GLU A 194 7.26 19.09 -23.44
N ASP A 195 6.76 18.05 -24.10
CA ASP A 195 6.46 18.09 -25.53
C ASP A 195 5.38 19.14 -25.85
N LEU A 196 4.35 19.27 -25.00
CA LEU A 196 3.35 20.33 -25.11
C LEU A 196 4.01 21.72 -25.10
N ARG A 197 4.92 21.97 -24.16
CA ARG A 197 5.63 23.27 -24.06
C ARG A 197 6.51 23.55 -25.28
N LYS A 198 7.09 22.52 -25.88
CA LYS A 198 8.00 22.66 -27.04
C LYS A 198 7.27 22.83 -28.37
N ARG A 199 6.21 22.06 -28.60
CA ARG A 199 5.56 21.89 -29.92
C ARG A 199 4.13 22.46 -29.98
N GLY A 200 3.55 22.79 -28.83
CA GLY A 200 2.13 23.12 -28.72
C GLY A 200 1.23 21.89 -28.89
N LEU A 201 -0.07 22.10 -28.66
CA LEU A 201 -1.09 21.06 -28.71
C LEU A 201 -1.17 20.33 -30.06
N ILE A 202 -1.20 21.09 -31.16
CA ILE A 202 -1.30 20.51 -32.51
C ILE A 202 -0.06 19.68 -32.84
N GLY A 203 1.14 20.19 -32.54
CA GLY A 203 2.39 19.44 -32.78
C GLY A 203 2.50 18.17 -31.95
N LEU A 204 1.85 18.10 -30.78
CA LEU A 204 1.77 16.89 -29.97
C LEU A 204 0.84 15.84 -30.59
N GLN A 205 -0.30 16.28 -31.14
CA GLN A 205 -1.23 15.40 -31.87
C GLN A 205 -0.59 14.86 -33.15
N GLU A 206 0.17 15.69 -33.87
CA GLU A 206 0.92 15.26 -35.06
C GLU A 206 2.00 14.22 -34.69
N LYS A 207 2.73 14.43 -33.58
CA LYS A 207 3.69 13.44 -33.06
C LYS A 207 3.01 12.10 -32.75
N LEU A 208 1.89 12.12 -32.02
CA LEU A 208 1.11 10.92 -31.70
C LEU A 208 0.70 10.16 -32.97
N LEU A 209 0.11 10.86 -33.94
CA LEU A 209 -0.31 10.24 -35.20
C LEU A 209 0.87 9.72 -36.03
N SER A 210 1.98 10.47 -36.08
CA SER A 210 3.16 10.04 -36.85
C SER A 210 3.73 8.72 -36.33
N GLN A 211 3.72 8.51 -35.02
CA GLN A 211 4.16 7.26 -34.40
C GLN A 211 3.17 6.11 -34.64
N ILE A 212 1.86 6.36 -34.51
CA ILE A 212 0.84 5.32 -34.72
C ILE A 212 0.77 4.89 -36.19
N LEU A 213 0.90 5.84 -37.13
CA LEU A 213 0.69 5.61 -38.56
C LEU A 213 2.00 5.38 -39.35
N GLY A 214 3.17 5.62 -38.75
CA GLY A 214 4.47 5.44 -39.40
C GLY A 214 4.78 6.46 -40.51
N HIS A 215 4.08 7.60 -40.55
CA HIS A 215 4.28 8.64 -41.57
C HIS A 215 4.84 9.93 -40.98
N GLU A 216 5.95 10.43 -41.54
CA GLU A 216 6.69 11.60 -41.02
C GLU A 216 6.02 12.97 -41.25
N ASN A 217 4.95 13.06 -42.05
CA ASN A 217 4.38 14.35 -42.49
C ASN A 217 2.84 14.40 -42.41
N ILE A 218 2.30 14.27 -41.20
CA ILE A 218 0.85 14.43 -40.94
C ILE A 218 0.60 15.85 -40.45
N LYS A 219 -0.10 16.66 -41.25
CA LYS A 219 -0.57 17.99 -40.85
C LYS A 219 -2.02 17.92 -40.38
N LEU A 220 -2.29 18.39 -39.17
CA LEU A 220 -3.63 18.42 -38.60
C LEU A 220 -4.26 19.80 -38.72
N ASN A 221 -5.53 19.85 -39.14
CA ASN A 221 -6.35 21.06 -39.16
C ASN A 221 -7.22 21.21 -37.89
N GLY A 222 -7.05 20.34 -36.88
CA GLY A 222 -7.75 20.41 -35.58
C GLY A 222 -7.95 19.06 -34.86
N PRO A 223 -8.42 19.07 -33.59
CA PRO A 223 -8.53 17.89 -32.73
C PRO A 223 -9.54 16.84 -33.20
N ILE A 224 -10.60 17.24 -33.92
CA ILE A 224 -11.64 16.32 -34.45
C ILE A 224 -11.04 15.30 -35.45
N SER A 225 -9.88 15.60 -36.03
CA SER A 225 -9.22 14.70 -36.98
C SER A 225 -8.53 13.50 -36.29
N LEU A 226 -8.28 13.51 -34.99
CA LEU A 226 -7.71 12.35 -34.28
C LEU A 226 -8.71 11.21 -34.15
N LYS A 227 -9.90 11.51 -33.63
CA LYS A 227 -11.02 10.55 -33.52
C LYS A 227 -11.29 9.85 -34.86
N ALA A 228 -11.42 10.62 -35.94
CA ALA A 228 -11.71 10.08 -37.26
C ALA A 228 -10.63 9.13 -37.81
N ARG A 229 -9.40 9.22 -37.29
CA ARG A 229 -8.25 8.39 -37.74
C ARG A 229 -8.02 7.18 -36.85
N LEU A 230 -8.44 7.23 -35.58
CA LEU A 230 -8.17 6.21 -34.58
C LEU A 230 -9.40 5.34 -34.23
N CYS A 231 -10.62 5.77 -34.56
CA CYS A 231 -11.85 5.09 -34.14
C CYS A 231 -12.05 3.67 -34.70
N SER A 232 -11.29 3.28 -35.73
CA SER A 232 -11.35 1.96 -36.35
C SER A 232 -10.07 1.15 -36.20
N ARG A 233 -9.13 1.60 -35.37
CA ARG A 233 -7.82 0.97 -35.19
C ARG A 233 -7.62 0.48 -33.77
N GLU A 234 -6.96 -0.67 -33.64
CA GLU A 234 -6.54 -1.22 -32.36
C GLU A 234 -5.17 -0.64 -31.99
N VAL A 235 -5.15 0.31 -31.06
CA VAL A 235 -3.93 1.07 -30.71
C VAL A 235 -3.48 0.89 -29.27
N PHE A 236 -2.17 0.97 -29.07
CA PHE A 236 -1.53 1.03 -27.76
C PHE A 236 -0.86 2.37 -27.52
N ILE A 237 -1.40 3.19 -26.60
CA ILE A 237 -0.89 4.54 -26.35
C ILE A 237 -0.41 4.64 -24.92
N VAL A 238 0.78 5.19 -24.72
CA VAL A 238 1.31 5.54 -23.40
C VAL A 238 1.60 7.03 -23.34
N LEU A 239 0.92 7.72 -22.42
CA LEU A 239 1.14 9.12 -22.09
C LEU A 239 1.87 9.21 -20.74
N ASP A 240 3.16 9.52 -20.77
CA ASP A 240 3.97 9.64 -19.56
C ASP A 240 4.04 11.10 -19.06
N ASN A 241 4.06 11.24 -17.73
CA ASN A 241 4.18 12.48 -16.98
C ASN A 241 3.09 13.54 -17.26
N VAL A 242 1.82 13.14 -17.35
CA VAL A 242 0.72 14.08 -17.59
C VAL A 242 0.37 14.87 -16.32
N TYR A 243 0.32 16.20 -16.42
CA TYR A 243 -0.03 17.11 -15.31
C TYR A 243 -1.15 18.11 -15.65
N ASP A 244 -1.67 18.09 -16.87
CA ASP A 244 -2.68 19.03 -17.36
C ASP A 244 -3.85 18.27 -18.01
N GLN A 245 -5.08 18.69 -17.70
CA GLN A 245 -6.32 18.08 -18.19
C GLN A 245 -6.48 18.32 -19.69
N ASP A 246 -6.01 19.46 -20.20
CA ASP A 246 -6.10 19.82 -21.62
C ASP A 246 -5.35 18.83 -22.51
N ILE A 247 -4.25 18.25 -21.99
CA ILE A 247 -3.49 17.20 -22.70
C ILE A 247 -4.36 15.97 -22.91
N LEU A 248 -5.09 15.53 -21.87
CA LEU A 248 -5.94 14.34 -21.96
C LEU A 248 -7.13 14.57 -22.89
N GLU A 249 -7.79 15.72 -22.76
CA GLU A 249 -8.93 16.09 -23.61
C GLU A 249 -8.56 16.16 -25.08
N CYS A 250 -7.32 16.58 -25.40
CA CYS A 250 -6.88 16.73 -26.77
C CYS A 250 -6.23 15.47 -27.39
N LEU A 251 -5.60 14.60 -26.59
CA LEU A 251 -4.93 13.40 -27.10
C LEU A 251 -5.79 12.14 -27.01
N VAL A 252 -6.53 11.98 -25.92
CA VAL A 252 -7.22 10.73 -25.58
C VAL A 252 -8.74 10.88 -25.67
N GLY A 253 -9.28 12.07 -25.41
CA GLY A 253 -10.71 12.35 -25.57
C GLY A 253 -11.58 11.36 -24.80
N SER A 254 -12.53 10.72 -25.48
CA SER A 254 -13.42 9.70 -24.89
C SER A 254 -13.14 8.31 -25.47
N HIS A 255 -13.69 7.26 -24.84
CA HIS A 255 -13.43 5.86 -25.22
C HIS A 255 -13.82 5.53 -26.66
N ASP A 256 -14.75 6.30 -27.26
CA ASP A 256 -15.21 6.18 -28.65
C ASP A 256 -14.24 6.82 -29.67
N TRP A 257 -13.09 7.34 -29.23
CA TRP A 257 -12.03 7.80 -30.13
C TRP A 257 -11.20 6.66 -30.70
N PHE A 258 -11.28 5.47 -30.13
CA PHE A 258 -10.41 4.34 -30.45
C PHE A 258 -11.22 3.13 -30.92
N GLY A 259 -10.59 2.30 -31.76
CA GLY A 259 -11.16 1.02 -32.16
C GLY A 259 -11.18 0.00 -31.02
N GLN A 260 -12.03 -1.01 -31.15
CA GLN A 260 -12.10 -2.14 -30.22
C GLN A 260 -10.72 -2.77 -29.99
N GLY A 261 -10.44 -3.25 -28.78
CA GLY A 261 -9.15 -3.78 -28.39
C GLY A 261 -8.12 -2.72 -27.95
N SER A 262 -8.36 -1.43 -28.17
CA SER A 262 -7.37 -0.39 -27.84
C SER A 262 -7.08 -0.25 -26.34
N ARG A 263 -5.82 0.03 -26.01
CA ARG A 263 -5.35 0.24 -24.62
C ARG A 263 -4.58 1.54 -24.49
N ILE A 264 -4.89 2.29 -23.46
CA ILE A 264 -4.25 3.58 -23.16
C ILE A 264 -3.73 3.56 -21.72
N ILE A 265 -2.46 3.88 -21.54
CA ILE A 265 -1.82 4.08 -20.24
C ILE A 265 -1.54 5.56 -20.06
N ILE A 266 -1.90 6.10 -18.90
CA ILE A 266 -1.62 7.48 -18.53
C ILE A 266 -0.84 7.48 -17.22
N THR A 267 0.38 7.99 -17.19
CA THR A 267 1.10 8.16 -15.94
C THR A 267 0.95 9.59 -15.42
N THR A 268 0.74 9.73 -14.11
CA THR A 268 0.65 11.04 -13.47
C THR A 268 1.05 11.00 -11.99
N ARG A 269 1.31 12.17 -11.43
CA ARG A 269 1.45 12.37 -9.98
C ARG A 269 0.14 12.79 -9.33
N ASP A 270 -0.88 13.15 -10.10
CA ASP A 270 -2.15 13.68 -9.61
C ASP A 270 -3.31 12.75 -9.97
N LYS A 271 -3.87 12.08 -8.96
CA LYS A 271 -4.99 11.17 -9.12
C LYS A 271 -6.26 11.88 -9.59
N ARG A 272 -6.46 13.16 -9.24
CA ARG A 272 -7.66 13.91 -9.64
C ARG A 272 -7.75 14.03 -11.15
N LEU A 273 -6.62 14.25 -11.82
CA LEU A 273 -6.52 14.36 -13.28
C LEU A 273 -7.11 13.12 -14.00
N LEU A 274 -6.81 11.92 -13.49
CA LEU A 274 -7.34 10.67 -14.03
C LEU A 274 -8.86 10.58 -13.81
N MET A 275 -9.30 10.91 -12.59
CA MET A 275 -10.72 10.83 -12.22
C MET A 275 -11.57 11.86 -12.97
N SER A 276 -11.08 13.09 -13.17
CA SER A 276 -11.77 14.15 -13.92
C SER A 276 -11.93 13.80 -15.39
N HIS A 277 -10.95 13.10 -15.97
CA HIS A 277 -11.04 12.61 -17.34
C HIS A 277 -11.89 11.34 -17.49
N GLY A 278 -12.31 10.70 -16.39
CA GLY A 278 -13.17 9.50 -16.42
C GLY A 278 -12.40 8.18 -16.50
N VAL A 279 -11.10 8.18 -16.16
CA VAL A 279 -10.31 6.94 -16.03
C VAL A 279 -10.75 6.18 -14.78
N ARG A 280 -11.39 5.02 -14.98
CA ARG A 280 -11.96 4.22 -13.89
C ARG A 280 -10.93 3.33 -13.18
N VAL A 281 -9.92 2.89 -13.91
CA VAL A 281 -8.90 1.96 -13.40
C VAL A 281 -7.62 2.74 -13.13
N VAL A 282 -7.24 2.84 -11.86
CA VAL A 282 -6.02 3.55 -11.43
C VAL A 282 -5.16 2.60 -10.61
N TYR A 283 -3.93 2.38 -11.07
CA TYR A 283 -2.90 1.60 -10.40
C TYR A 283 -1.99 2.52 -9.58
N GLU A 284 -1.89 2.27 -8.27
CA GLU A 284 -0.91 2.94 -7.40
C GLU A 284 0.42 2.17 -7.41
N VAL A 285 1.50 2.82 -7.82
CA VAL A 285 2.82 2.18 -7.90
C VAL A 285 3.37 1.89 -6.50
N LYS A 286 3.73 0.63 -6.27
CA LYS A 286 4.27 0.14 -5.02
C LYS A 286 5.76 0.48 -4.89
N LYS A 287 6.18 0.73 -3.65
CA LYS A 287 7.60 0.87 -3.28
C LYS A 287 8.33 -0.46 -3.43
N LEU A 288 9.64 -0.41 -3.68
CA LEU A 288 10.49 -1.61 -3.66
C LEU A 288 10.52 -2.19 -2.26
N VAL A 289 10.36 -3.51 -2.15
CA VAL A 289 10.54 -4.20 -0.86
C VAL A 289 12.03 -4.24 -0.51
N HIS A 290 12.34 -4.53 0.76
CA HIS A 290 13.71 -4.43 1.27
C HIS A 290 14.72 -5.27 0.46
N THR A 291 14.36 -6.48 0.04
CA THR A 291 15.23 -7.37 -0.75
C THR A 291 15.50 -6.83 -2.15
N GLU A 292 14.45 -6.34 -2.83
CA GLU A 292 14.55 -5.70 -4.15
C GLU A 292 15.36 -4.41 -4.08
N ALA A 293 15.21 -3.64 -3.00
CA ALA A 293 15.95 -2.41 -2.77
C ALA A 293 17.47 -2.65 -2.59
N ILE A 294 17.87 -3.73 -1.91
CA ILE A 294 19.29 -4.15 -1.81
C ILE A 294 19.84 -4.46 -3.20
N GLU A 295 19.14 -5.31 -3.95
CA GLU A 295 19.59 -5.70 -5.29
C GLU A 295 19.68 -4.49 -6.23
N PHE A 296 18.66 -3.62 -6.22
CA PHE A 296 18.63 -2.41 -7.02
C PHE A 296 19.78 -1.46 -6.66
N LEU A 297 20.06 -1.27 -5.37
CA LEU A 297 21.20 -0.45 -4.91
C LEU A 297 22.55 -1.05 -5.37
N GLY A 298 22.71 -2.37 -5.26
CA GLY A 298 23.93 -3.09 -5.64
C GLY A 298 24.33 -2.87 -7.10
N ARG A 299 23.35 -2.80 -8.01
CA ARG A 299 23.59 -2.55 -9.44
C ARG A 299 24.16 -1.16 -9.75
N TYR A 300 23.80 -0.15 -8.97
CA TYR A 300 24.32 1.21 -9.15
C TYR A 300 25.59 1.48 -8.33
N ALA A 301 25.73 0.80 -7.20
CA ALA A 301 26.89 0.93 -6.32
C ALA A 301 28.08 0.05 -6.75
N SER A 302 27.91 -0.94 -7.64
CA SER A 302 29.00 -1.83 -8.05
C SER A 302 28.83 -2.42 -9.45
N LYS A 303 29.84 -2.27 -10.33
CA LYS A 303 29.96 -3.01 -11.60
C LYS A 303 30.84 -4.27 -11.48
N GLN A 304 31.37 -4.54 -10.29
CA GLN A 304 32.04 -5.78 -9.92
C GLN A 304 31.29 -6.31 -8.71
N GLN A 305 31.10 -7.62 -8.59
CA GLN A 305 30.47 -8.29 -7.45
C GLN A 305 31.20 -7.95 -6.14
N ILE A 306 30.94 -6.76 -5.58
CA ILE A 306 31.41 -6.37 -4.25
C ILE A 306 30.49 -7.10 -3.30
N VAL A 307 31.09 -7.95 -2.46
CA VAL A 307 30.41 -8.69 -1.42
C VAL A 307 29.68 -7.69 -0.53
N ILE A 308 28.36 -7.64 -0.68
CA ILE A 308 27.44 -6.75 0.04
C ILE A 308 27.72 -6.81 1.55
N ASP A 309 28.25 -7.92 2.07
CA ASP A 309 28.55 -8.16 3.48
C ASP A 309 29.41 -7.08 4.16
N GLU A 310 30.44 -6.51 3.53
CA GLU A 310 31.27 -5.48 4.18
C GLU A 310 30.57 -4.11 4.32
N PHE A 311 29.61 -3.85 3.43
CA PHE A 311 28.84 -2.61 3.35
C PHE A 311 27.37 -2.82 3.76
N MET A 312 27.00 -3.98 4.29
CA MET A 312 25.62 -4.35 4.58
C MET A 312 24.94 -3.36 5.53
N GLU A 313 25.63 -2.98 6.61
CA GLU A 313 25.13 -2.00 7.58
C GLU A 313 24.83 -0.63 6.95
N LEU A 314 25.72 -0.18 6.05
CA LEU A 314 25.58 1.10 5.35
C LEU A 314 24.51 1.05 4.25
N SER A 315 24.44 -0.08 3.55
CA SER A 315 23.41 -0.35 2.54
C SER A 315 22.02 -0.36 3.18
N ASN A 316 21.86 -1.04 4.32
CA ASN A 316 20.63 -1.02 5.11
C ASN A 316 20.27 0.39 5.59
N SER A 317 21.27 1.21 5.95
CA SER A 317 21.06 2.62 6.31
C SER A 317 20.54 3.44 5.12
N ILE A 318 21.09 3.26 3.91
CA ILE A 318 20.59 3.89 2.67
C ILE A 318 19.17 3.45 2.37
N ILE A 319 18.88 2.15 2.47
CA ILE A 319 17.55 1.59 2.18
C ILE A 319 16.52 2.11 3.18
N THR A 320 16.89 2.20 4.45
CA THR A 320 16.06 2.80 5.51
C THR A 320 15.76 4.27 5.19
N TYR A 321 16.76 5.03 4.73
CA TYR A 321 16.58 6.42 4.30
C TYR A 321 15.71 6.55 3.04
N ALA A 322 15.91 5.67 2.06
CA ALA A 322 15.16 5.66 0.80
C ALA A 322 13.71 5.19 0.96
N GLN A 323 13.42 4.35 1.96
CA GLN A 323 12.12 3.72 2.20
C GLN A 323 11.51 3.11 0.93
N GLY A 324 12.33 2.43 0.14
CA GLY A 324 11.92 1.75 -1.10
C GLY A 324 11.72 2.65 -2.33
N LEU A 325 12.16 3.92 -2.29
CA LEU A 325 12.06 4.83 -3.44
C LEU A 325 13.22 4.63 -4.44
N PRO A 326 12.98 4.10 -5.67
CA PRO A 326 14.04 3.75 -6.61
C PRO A 326 14.96 4.91 -6.99
N LEU A 327 14.40 6.12 -7.17
CA LEU A 327 15.17 7.32 -7.50
C LEU A 327 16.29 7.59 -6.47
N VAL A 328 16.00 7.42 -5.19
CA VAL A 328 16.95 7.68 -4.10
C VAL A 328 18.07 6.66 -4.14
N LEU A 329 17.72 5.38 -4.31
CA LEU A 329 18.68 4.29 -4.42
C LEU A 329 19.60 4.47 -5.63
N LYS A 330 19.05 4.89 -6.77
CA LYS A 330 19.83 5.18 -7.99
C LYS A 330 20.79 6.35 -7.78
N VAL A 331 20.30 7.47 -7.27
CA VAL A 331 21.11 8.69 -7.07
C VAL A 331 22.22 8.45 -6.03
N LEU A 332 21.88 7.86 -4.89
CA LEU A 332 22.87 7.59 -3.84
C LEU A 332 23.81 6.45 -4.22
N GLY A 333 23.32 5.37 -4.83
CA GLY A 333 24.17 4.27 -5.31
C GLY A 333 25.22 4.74 -6.30
N SER A 334 24.83 5.57 -7.28
CA SER A 334 25.77 6.15 -8.25
C SER A 334 26.73 7.17 -7.62
N PHE A 335 26.27 7.96 -6.65
CA PHE A 335 27.10 8.97 -5.97
C PHE A 335 28.16 8.33 -5.07
N LEU A 336 27.79 7.26 -4.37
CA LEU A 336 28.63 6.58 -3.40
C LEU A 336 29.57 5.53 -4.03
N PHE A 337 29.36 5.17 -5.31
CA PHE A 337 30.12 4.17 -6.08
C PHE A 337 31.65 4.29 -5.94
N SER A 338 32.19 5.50 -5.89
CA SER A 338 33.64 5.74 -5.87
C SER A 338 34.22 6.03 -4.48
N MET A 339 33.41 5.91 -3.42
CA MET A 339 33.77 6.36 -2.08
C MET A 339 34.19 5.19 -1.17
N SER A 340 35.08 5.49 -0.21
CA SER A 340 35.44 4.58 0.87
C SER A 340 34.34 4.42 1.92
N LYS A 341 34.41 3.36 2.72
CA LYS A 341 33.47 3.09 3.83
C LYS A 341 33.33 4.27 4.83
N HIS A 342 34.42 4.99 5.10
CA HIS A 342 34.40 6.15 5.98
C HIS A 342 33.69 7.35 5.35
N GLU A 343 33.91 7.58 4.05
CA GLU A 343 33.22 8.64 3.29
C GLU A 343 31.72 8.36 3.17
N TRP A 344 31.32 7.10 2.98
CA TRP A 344 29.91 6.68 3.02
C TRP A 344 29.24 7.05 4.33
N ARG A 345 29.87 6.72 5.46
CA ARG A 345 29.36 7.06 6.80
C ARG A 345 29.19 8.57 6.97
N SER A 346 30.22 9.33 6.59
CA SER A 346 30.21 10.80 6.65
C SER A 346 29.09 11.40 5.80
N GLU A 347 28.90 10.92 4.57
CA GLU A 347 27.84 11.44 3.69
C GLU A 347 26.45 11.02 4.17
N LEU A 348 26.28 9.80 4.68
CA LEU A 348 25.03 9.35 5.29
C LEU A 348 24.65 10.20 6.51
N ASP A 349 25.62 10.58 7.34
CA ASP A 349 25.39 11.49 8.45
C ASP A 349 25.01 12.88 7.95
N LYS A 350 25.66 13.38 6.90
CA LYS A 350 25.32 14.66 6.25
C LYS A 350 23.91 14.65 5.62
N LEU A 351 23.46 13.54 5.05
CA LEU A 351 22.13 13.40 4.44
C LEU A 351 21.00 13.53 5.46
N LYS A 352 21.25 13.19 6.73
CA LYS A 352 20.28 13.40 7.83
C LYS A 352 19.97 14.89 8.03
N ASP A 353 20.94 15.77 7.78
CA ASP A 353 20.78 17.21 7.96
C ASP A 353 20.45 17.94 6.64
N THR A 354 21.09 17.52 5.55
CA THR A 354 21.00 18.18 4.24
C THR A 354 20.67 17.16 3.14
N PRO A 355 19.38 17.01 2.80
CA PRO A 355 18.97 16.12 1.73
C PRO A 355 19.57 16.51 0.38
N HIS A 356 19.95 15.49 -0.41
CA HIS A 356 20.58 15.64 -1.72
C HIS A 356 19.71 16.46 -2.70
N GLY A 357 20.32 17.44 -3.38
CA GLY A 357 19.62 18.42 -4.24
C GLY A 357 18.74 17.79 -5.32
N ARG A 358 19.28 16.88 -6.12
CA ARG A 358 18.54 16.18 -7.19
C ARG A 358 17.30 15.43 -6.71
N ILE A 359 17.37 14.80 -5.53
CA ILE A 359 16.22 14.08 -4.95
C ILE A 359 15.14 15.10 -4.57
N GLN A 360 15.55 16.20 -3.95
CA GLN A 360 14.65 17.26 -3.52
C GLN A 360 13.96 17.93 -4.70
N GLU A 361 14.67 18.20 -5.80
CA GLU A 361 14.08 18.77 -7.02
C GLU A 361 12.95 17.92 -7.57
N VAL A 362 13.15 16.60 -7.69
CA VAL A 362 12.10 15.70 -8.22
C VAL A 362 10.90 15.62 -7.30
N LEU A 363 11.10 15.58 -5.99
CA LEU A 363 10.00 15.54 -5.01
C LEU A 363 9.24 16.86 -4.94
N ARG A 364 9.93 17.98 -5.12
CA ARG A 364 9.38 19.34 -4.99
C ARG A 364 8.41 19.70 -6.10
N ILE A 365 8.51 19.10 -7.28
CA ILE A 365 7.57 19.34 -8.41
C ILE A 365 6.10 19.23 -7.97
N SER A 366 5.74 18.21 -7.18
CA SER A 366 4.36 18.04 -6.71
C SER A 366 3.95 19.11 -5.69
N TYR A 367 4.89 19.60 -4.89
CA TYR A 367 4.66 20.68 -3.92
C TYR A 367 4.52 22.05 -4.60
N ASP A 368 5.34 22.35 -5.62
CA ASP A 368 5.29 23.63 -6.31
C ASP A 368 3.94 23.85 -7.02
N GLY A 369 3.31 22.76 -7.49
CA GLY A 369 1.97 22.74 -8.09
C GLY A 369 0.78 22.78 -7.12
N LEU A 370 1.02 22.97 -5.81
CA LEU A 370 -0.03 23.20 -4.81
C LEU A 370 -0.42 24.69 -4.74
N ASP A 371 -1.67 24.97 -4.35
CA ASP A 371 -2.07 26.32 -3.98
C ASP A 371 -1.45 26.77 -2.63
N ASP A 372 -1.55 28.06 -2.30
CA ASP A 372 -0.89 28.62 -1.10
C ASP A 372 -1.42 28.03 0.22
N LYS A 373 -2.70 27.63 0.28
CA LYS A 373 -3.29 27.00 1.48
C LYS A 373 -2.85 25.56 1.59
N GLU A 374 -2.87 24.81 0.49
CA GLU A 374 -2.36 23.44 0.41
C GLU A 374 -0.86 23.38 0.76
N LYS A 375 -0.05 24.34 0.30
CA LYS A 375 1.37 24.48 0.70
C LYS A 375 1.50 24.64 2.22
N ASN A 376 0.67 25.48 2.84
CA ASN A 376 0.70 25.65 4.28
C ASN A 376 0.24 24.41 5.05
N ILE A 377 -0.78 23.69 4.57
CA ILE A 377 -1.21 22.40 5.12
C ILE A 377 -0.06 21.38 5.03
N PHE A 378 0.59 21.29 3.87
CA PHE A 378 1.74 20.38 3.67
C PHE A 378 2.86 20.68 4.67
N LEU A 379 3.23 21.96 4.83
CA LEU A 379 4.29 22.38 5.74
C LEU A 379 3.91 22.15 7.22
N ASP A 380 2.64 22.36 7.60
CA ASP A 380 2.14 22.05 8.94
C ASP A 380 2.22 20.54 9.22
N ILE A 381 1.85 19.69 8.26
CA ILE A 381 1.96 18.23 8.39
C ILE A 381 3.44 17.82 8.50
N ALA A 382 4.31 18.34 7.63
CA ALA A 382 5.74 18.01 7.64
C ALA A 382 6.42 18.40 8.96
N CYS A 383 6.10 19.56 9.52
CA CYS A 383 6.71 20.06 10.75
C CYS A 383 6.07 19.47 12.01
N PHE A 384 4.75 19.28 12.03
CA PHE A 384 3.97 19.13 13.27
C PHE A 384 3.02 17.94 13.31
N PHE A 385 2.32 17.63 12.21
CA PHE A 385 1.17 16.70 12.24
C PHE A 385 1.38 15.33 11.58
N LYS A 386 2.62 14.96 11.22
CA LYS A 386 2.92 13.59 10.79
C LYS A 386 2.61 12.60 11.93
N GLY A 387 1.80 11.60 11.63
CA GLY A 387 1.40 10.54 12.57
C GLY A 387 0.24 10.91 13.50
N GLU A 388 -0.31 12.12 13.36
CA GLU A 388 -1.48 12.58 14.12
C GLU A 388 -2.79 12.14 13.43
N ASP A 389 -3.88 12.14 14.19
CA ASP A 389 -5.22 11.80 13.74
C ASP A 389 -5.73 12.79 12.67
N LYS A 390 -6.26 12.27 11.57
CA LYS A 390 -6.68 13.09 10.42
C LYS A 390 -7.78 14.08 10.78
N ASP A 391 -8.82 13.65 11.50
CA ASP A 391 -9.97 14.50 11.80
C ASP A 391 -9.62 15.59 12.81
N HIS A 392 -8.76 15.27 13.77
CA HIS A 392 -8.17 16.24 14.68
C HIS A 392 -7.40 17.33 13.94
N VAL A 393 -6.51 16.93 13.02
CA VAL A 393 -5.71 17.86 12.20
C VAL A 393 -6.60 18.72 11.31
N ILE A 394 -7.61 18.13 10.66
CA ILE A 394 -8.59 18.86 9.84
C ILE A 394 -9.23 19.99 10.65
N LYS A 395 -9.74 19.70 11.85
CA LYS A 395 -10.44 20.69 12.68
C LYS A 395 -9.52 21.83 13.11
N ILE A 396 -8.25 21.55 13.46
CA ILE A 396 -7.26 22.60 13.79
C ILE A 396 -6.98 23.49 12.58
N LEU A 397 -6.73 22.89 11.41
CA LEU A 397 -6.35 23.61 10.19
C LEU A 397 -7.53 24.36 9.55
N ASP A 398 -8.76 23.84 9.67
CA ASP A 398 -9.98 24.59 9.33
C ASP A 398 -10.18 25.79 10.24
N GLY A 399 -9.85 25.66 11.53
CA GLY A 399 -9.75 26.79 12.44
C GLY A 399 -8.80 27.88 11.95
N CYS A 400 -7.71 27.49 11.28
CA CYS A 400 -6.76 28.41 10.63
C CYS A 400 -7.28 29.03 9.32
N GLY A 401 -8.44 28.59 8.80
CA GLY A 401 -8.99 29.07 7.52
C GLY A 401 -8.39 28.39 6.28
N PHE A 402 -7.82 27.20 6.43
CA PHE A 402 -7.11 26.51 5.35
C PHE A 402 -7.97 25.57 4.49
N PHE A 403 -9.25 25.35 4.84
CA PHE A 403 -10.12 24.42 4.11
C PHE A 403 -9.49 23.01 4.03
N ALA A 404 -9.09 22.51 5.19
CA ALA A 404 -8.25 21.34 5.39
C ALA A 404 -8.86 20.06 4.81
N VAL A 405 -10.19 19.92 4.78
CA VAL A 405 -10.86 18.77 4.13
C VAL A 405 -10.45 18.65 2.66
N CYS A 406 -10.59 19.74 1.90
CA CYS A 406 -10.24 19.78 0.48
C CYS A 406 -8.72 19.75 0.26
N GLY A 407 -7.98 20.47 1.11
CA GLY A 407 -6.52 20.56 1.01
C GLY A 407 -5.81 19.24 1.32
N ILE A 408 -6.18 18.54 2.40
CA ILE A 408 -5.65 17.19 2.71
C ILE A 408 -6.01 16.22 1.59
N ARG A 409 -7.23 16.29 1.04
CA ARG A 409 -7.60 15.49 -0.12
C ARG A 409 -6.69 15.81 -1.33
N GLY A 410 -6.33 17.07 -1.54
CA GLY A 410 -5.41 17.49 -2.62
C GLY A 410 -4.01 16.94 -2.45
N LEU A 411 -3.50 16.94 -1.22
CA LEU A 411 -2.21 16.32 -0.89
C LEU A 411 -2.22 14.80 -1.08
N ILE A 412 -3.32 14.12 -0.73
CA ILE A 412 -3.49 12.68 -1.00
C ILE A 412 -3.49 12.45 -2.51
N ASP A 413 -4.29 13.18 -3.27
CA ASP A 413 -4.41 12.98 -4.72
C ASP A 413 -3.08 13.25 -5.44
N LYS A 414 -2.22 14.14 -4.93
CA LYS A 414 -0.86 14.38 -5.46
C LYS A 414 0.23 13.44 -4.90
N SER A 415 -0.16 12.38 -4.19
CA SER A 415 0.72 11.40 -3.51
C SER A 415 1.73 12.02 -2.53
N LEU A 416 1.41 13.16 -1.91
CA LEU A 416 2.28 13.83 -0.94
C LEU A 416 2.11 13.28 0.48
N ILE A 417 0.92 12.75 0.79
CA ILE A 417 0.58 12.08 2.04
C ILE A 417 -0.33 10.88 1.76
N THR A 418 -0.39 9.95 2.71
CA THR A 418 -1.37 8.86 2.74
C THR A 418 -2.04 8.81 4.10
N ILE A 419 -3.16 8.10 4.21
CA ILE A 419 -3.85 7.87 5.48
C ILE A 419 -3.67 6.39 5.84
N SER A 420 -3.25 6.10 7.07
CA SER A 420 -3.13 4.73 7.55
C SER A 420 -4.50 4.12 7.86
N ASN A 421 -4.55 2.81 8.09
CA ASN A 421 -5.79 2.11 8.46
C ASN A 421 -6.43 2.62 9.76
N ASN A 422 -5.67 3.33 10.60
CA ASN A 422 -6.13 3.89 11.87
C ASN A 422 -6.39 5.40 11.74
N ASP A 423 -6.71 5.88 10.54
CA ASP A 423 -7.01 7.29 10.22
C ASP A 423 -5.91 8.31 10.58
N LYS A 424 -4.65 7.87 10.63
CA LYS A 424 -3.52 8.77 10.88
C LYS A 424 -2.89 9.27 9.60
N ILE A 425 -2.45 10.52 9.62
CA ILE A 425 -1.73 11.13 8.49
C ILE A 425 -0.32 10.56 8.41
N VAL A 426 0.01 9.93 7.29
CA VAL A 426 1.35 9.41 6.99
C VAL A 426 1.99 10.25 5.89
N MET A 427 3.25 10.64 6.10
CA MET A 427 4.06 11.36 5.13
C MET A 427 5.42 10.68 5.01
N HIS A 428 5.87 10.46 3.78
CA HIS A 428 7.19 9.91 3.50
C HIS A 428 8.29 10.79 4.11
N ASP A 429 9.30 10.18 4.74
CA ASP A 429 10.37 10.90 5.44
C ASP A 429 11.08 11.93 4.54
N LEU A 430 11.33 11.60 3.28
CA LEU A 430 11.97 12.51 2.32
C LEU A 430 11.10 13.73 1.96
N LEU A 431 9.77 13.58 1.95
CA LEU A 431 8.84 14.70 1.77
C LEU A 431 8.77 15.57 3.03
N GLN A 432 8.80 14.94 4.20
CA GLN A 432 8.88 15.65 5.47
C GLN A 432 10.18 16.47 5.55
N GLU A 433 11.32 15.88 5.22
CA GLU A 433 12.61 16.59 5.20
C GLU A 433 12.65 17.68 4.13
N MET A 434 12.00 17.48 2.98
CA MET A 434 11.82 18.54 1.98
C MET A 434 11.03 19.73 2.55
N GLY A 435 9.86 19.49 3.16
CA GLY A 435 9.05 20.53 3.79
C GLY A 435 9.82 21.30 4.88
N ARG A 436 10.54 20.55 5.73
CA ARG A 436 11.42 21.11 6.77
C ARG A 436 12.56 21.95 6.20
N LYS A 437 13.18 21.49 5.11
CA LYS A 437 14.25 22.23 4.41
C LYS A 437 13.75 23.54 3.84
N ILE A 438 12.55 23.58 3.24
CA ILE A 438 11.93 24.81 2.72
C ILE A 438 11.83 25.88 3.83
N ILE A 439 11.37 25.49 5.03
CA ILE A 439 11.30 26.41 6.17
C ILE A 439 12.69 26.86 6.63
N ARG A 440 13.65 25.93 6.76
CA ARG A 440 15.03 26.27 7.17
C ARG A 440 15.70 27.24 6.18
N GLN A 441 15.44 27.09 4.88
CA GLN A 441 16.01 27.93 3.83
C GLN A 441 15.46 29.36 3.84
N THR A 442 14.26 29.57 4.39
CA THR A 442 13.66 30.92 4.53
C THR A 442 14.53 31.82 5.41
N SER A 443 15.10 31.25 6.49
CA SER A 443 16.07 31.94 7.34
C SER A 443 17.08 30.94 7.93
N PRO A 444 18.22 30.69 7.26
CA PRO A 444 19.16 29.67 7.70
C PRO A 444 19.82 29.97 9.04
N LYS A 445 20.15 31.24 9.32
CA LYS A 445 20.93 31.65 10.50
C LYS A 445 20.07 32.12 11.67
N GLU A 446 18.83 32.55 11.43
CA GLU A 446 17.98 33.14 12.45
C GLU A 446 16.68 32.34 12.59
N PRO A 447 16.61 31.38 13.53
CA PRO A 447 15.42 30.56 13.72
C PRO A 447 14.17 31.37 14.06
N GLY A 448 14.32 32.49 14.75
CA GLY A 448 13.20 33.37 15.13
C GLY A 448 12.44 34.00 13.96
N LYS A 449 12.97 33.94 12.74
CA LYS A 449 12.31 34.39 11.49
C LYS A 449 11.71 33.25 10.65
N ARG A 450 11.70 32.02 11.17
CA ARG A 450 11.09 30.86 10.48
C ARG A 450 9.65 30.69 10.93
N SER A 451 8.76 30.35 10.01
CA SER A 451 7.34 30.21 10.34
C SER A 451 7.02 29.00 11.22
N ARG A 452 7.84 27.95 11.18
CA ARG A 452 7.64 26.72 11.94
C ARG A 452 8.91 26.36 12.70
N LEU A 453 8.77 26.09 14.00
CA LEU A 453 9.85 25.66 14.87
C LEU A 453 9.51 24.31 15.49
N TRP A 454 10.20 23.25 15.04
CA TRP A 454 10.02 21.87 15.53
C TRP A 454 11.30 21.28 16.15
N ILE A 455 12.44 21.92 15.94
CA ILE A 455 13.73 21.49 16.50
C ILE A 455 13.86 22.10 17.88
N TYR A 456 14.09 21.26 18.88
CA TYR A 456 14.18 21.70 20.27
C TYR A 456 15.26 22.77 20.48
N LYS A 457 16.46 22.64 19.89
CA LYS A 457 17.55 23.62 20.02
C LYS A 457 17.13 25.01 19.52
N ASP A 458 16.47 25.05 18.36
CA ASP A 458 16.05 26.28 17.72
C ASP A 458 14.92 26.95 18.49
N ALA A 459 13.89 26.20 18.85
CA ALA A 459 12.79 26.70 19.66
C ALA A 459 13.26 27.16 21.05
N TYR A 460 14.18 26.42 21.69
CA TYR A 460 14.77 26.81 22.98
C TYR A 460 15.53 28.13 22.86
N HIS A 461 16.35 28.28 21.82
CA HIS A 461 17.07 29.53 21.55
C HIS A 461 16.09 30.69 21.36
N VAL A 462 15.05 30.50 20.55
CA VAL A 462 14.05 31.54 20.27
C VAL A 462 13.29 31.97 21.53
N LEU A 463 12.84 31.02 22.34
CA LEU A 463 12.10 31.28 23.57
C LEU A 463 12.97 31.86 24.70
N SER A 464 14.19 31.35 24.89
CA SER A 464 15.09 31.81 25.96
C SER A 464 15.75 33.16 25.67
N LYS A 465 15.99 33.48 24.39
CA LYS A 465 16.60 34.74 23.96
C LYS A 465 15.58 35.79 23.50
N ASN A 466 14.28 35.45 23.50
CA ASN A 466 13.20 36.32 23.03
C ASN A 466 13.44 36.84 21.59
N THR A 467 13.93 35.97 20.69
CA THR A 467 14.27 36.36 19.30
C THR A 467 13.16 36.07 18.29
N GLY A 468 11.98 35.63 18.76
CA GLY A 468 10.85 35.33 17.90
C GLY A 468 10.24 36.58 17.27
N THR A 469 9.92 36.49 15.98
CA THR A 469 9.30 37.57 15.20
C THR A 469 7.89 37.20 14.75
N GLN A 470 7.23 38.15 14.07
CA GLN A 470 5.88 37.99 13.51
C GLN A 470 5.78 36.89 12.46
N GLU A 471 6.91 36.37 11.98
CA GLU A 471 6.94 35.27 11.02
C GLU A 471 6.61 33.94 11.68
N VAL A 472 6.84 33.79 12.99
CA VAL A 472 6.63 32.53 13.72
C VAL A 472 5.13 32.25 13.87
N GLU A 473 4.66 31.22 13.17
CA GLU A 473 3.26 30.77 13.21
C GLU A 473 3.07 29.54 14.10
N GLY A 474 4.11 28.71 14.29
CA GLY A 474 3.99 27.47 15.05
C GLY A 474 5.25 27.05 15.78
N ILE A 475 5.09 26.57 17.01
CA ILE A 475 6.18 26.05 17.85
C ILE A 475 5.76 24.72 18.47
N PHE A 476 6.44 23.64 18.08
CA PHE A 476 6.35 22.34 18.72
C PHE A 476 7.66 22.06 19.44
N PHE A 477 7.57 21.80 20.74
CA PHE A 477 8.71 21.73 21.63
C PHE A 477 8.68 20.44 22.43
N ASN A 478 9.68 19.59 22.18
CA ASN A 478 9.89 18.38 22.97
C ASN A 478 10.66 18.72 24.26
N LEU A 479 10.07 18.40 25.40
CA LEU A 479 10.63 18.61 26.74
C LEU A 479 11.46 17.42 27.25
N SER A 480 11.52 16.29 26.53
CA SER A 480 12.17 15.08 27.02
C SER A 480 13.66 15.27 27.33
N ASP A 481 14.39 15.94 26.44
CA ASP A 481 15.86 16.11 26.54
C ASP A 481 16.28 17.38 27.31
N ILE A 482 15.35 18.06 27.97
CA ILE A 482 15.58 19.32 28.68
C ILE A 482 15.41 19.09 30.17
N GLU A 483 16.27 19.74 30.98
CA GLU A 483 16.11 19.78 32.43
C GLU A 483 14.95 20.72 32.80
N GLU A 484 15.10 22.02 32.54
CA GLU A 484 14.06 23.03 32.76
C GLU A 484 14.12 24.13 31.70
N ILE A 485 12.97 24.75 31.37
CA ILE A 485 12.87 25.92 30.51
C ILE A 485 12.11 27.05 31.23
N HIS A 486 12.68 28.25 31.20
CA HIS A 486 12.04 29.47 31.67
C HIS A 486 11.76 30.38 30.47
N PHE A 487 10.52 30.81 30.33
CA PHE A 487 10.17 31.88 29.39
C PHE A 487 9.14 32.81 30.02
N THR A 488 9.14 34.06 29.56
CA THR A 488 8.24 35.12 30.04
C THR A 488 7.29 35.53 28.92
N THR A 489 6.30 36.35 29.23
CA THR A 489 5.43 36.98 28.21
C THR A 489 6.23 37.66 27.09
N LYS A 490 7.43 38.19 27.39
CA LYS A 490 8.30 38.85 26.41
C LYS A 490 8.81 37.90 25.32
N ALA A 491 8.95 36.61 25.62
CA ALA A 491 9.44 35.62 24.66
C ALA A 491 8.52 35.49 23.43
N PHE A 492 7.24 35.74 23.63
CA PHE A 492 6.20 35.62 22.63
C PHE A 492 5.66 36.97 22.14
N ALA A 493 6.10 38.08 22.74
CA ALA A 493 5.57 39.42 22.44
C ALA A 493 5.72 39.83 20.95
N GLY A 494 6.73 39.31 20.26
CA GLY A 494 6.95 39.54 18.83
C GLY A 494 6.23 38.56 17.90
N MET A 495 5.56 37.52 18.41
CA MET A 495 4.96 36.43 17.63
C MET A 495 3.43 36.58 17.52
N ASP A 496 2.99 37.67 16.90
CA ASP A 496 1.57 38.02 16.75
C ASP A 496 0.77 37.04 15.87
N LYS A 497 1.41 36.37 14.91
CA LYS A 497 0.79 35.33 14.04
C LYS A 497 0.84 33.91 14.62
N LEU A 498 1.25 33.73 15.87
CA LEU A 498 1.37 32.41 16.48
C LEU A 498 0.00 31.73 16.59
N ARG A 499 -0.18 30.65 15.82
CA ARG A 499 -1.40 29.86 15.74
C ARG A 499 -1.31 28.47 16.35
N LEU A 500 -0.11 27.88 16.42
CA LEU A 500 0.11 26.53 16.94
C LEU A 500 1.18 26.53 18.03
N LEU A 501 0.86 26.08 19.24
CA LEU A 501 1.82 25.96 20.34
C LEU A 501 1.66 24.62 21.05
N LYS A 502 2.66 23.74 20.97
CA LYS A 502 2.65 22.41 21.60
C LYS A 502 3.94 22.13 22.35
N PHE A 503 3.89 22.05 23.68
CA PHE A 503 4.97 21.56 24.52
C PHE A 503 4.59 20.20 25.05
N TYR A 504 5.41 19.18 24.76
CA TYR A 504 5.09 17.79 25.06
C TYR A 504 6.33 17.05 25.59
N ASP A 505 6.12 15.99 26.37
CA ASP A 505 7.19 15.13 26.88
C ASP A 505 6.90 13.66 26.51
N TYR A 506 7.79 13.03 25.73
CA TYR A 506 7.66 11.65 25.24
C TYR A 506 8.27 10.60 26.17
N SER A 507 8.74 10.99 27.36
CA SER A 507 9.34 10.08 28.34
C SER A 507 8.65 8.70 28.40
N PRO A 508 9.30 7.62 27.91
CA PRO A 508 8.64 6.34 27.66
C PRO A 508 8.19 5.72 28.98
N SER A 509 6.88 5.74 29.22
CA SER A 509 6.28 5.09 30.38
C SER A 509 6.18 3.60 30.13
N THR A 510 7.08 2.83 30.72
CA THR A 510 6.73 1.49 31.17
C THR A 510 5.66 1.64 32.27
N ASN A 511 4.44 1.18 31.98
CA ASN A 511 3.30 0.99 32.88
C ASN A 511 2.74 2.24 33.60
N SER A 512 1.60 2.73 33.07
CA SER A 512 0.35 3.16 33.75
C SER A 512 0.33 3.99 35.03
N GLU A 513 1.44 4.49 35.56
CA GLU A 513 1.42 5.49 36.61
C GLU A 513 2.38 6.62 36.25
N CYS A 514 1.82 7.79 35.89
CA CYS A 514 2.52 9.06 36.09
C CYS A 514 2.81 9.14 37.60
N THR A 515 3.94 8.57 38.03
CA THR A 515 4.41 8.65 39.40
C THR A 515 4.44 10.12 39.80
N SER A 516 3.93 10.40 40.99
CA SER A 516 3.68 11.70 41.62
C SER A 516 4.93 12.56 41.87
N LYS A 517 6.03 12.34 41.13
CA LYS A 517 7.31 13.02 41.29
C LYS A 517 7.90 13.61 40.01
N ARG A 518 7.19 13.62 38.87
CA ARG A 518 7.68 14.35 37.70
C ARG A 518 7.45 15.85 37.93
N LYS A 519 8.51 16.53 38.38
CA LYS A 519 8.56 17.98 38.51
C LYS A 519 8.28 18.60 37.13
N CYS A 520 7.39 19.58 37.08
CA CYS A 520 7.18 20.37 35.87
C CYS A 520 8.52 20.94 35.37
N LYS A 521 8.85 20.68 34.10
CA LYS A 521 10.05 21.20 33.43
C LYS A 521 9.86 22.62 32.89
N VAL A 522 8.62 23.11 32.84
CA VAL A 522 8.26 24.40 32.24
C VAL A 522 7.94 25.40 33.34
N HIS A 523 8.73 26.47 33.42
CA HIS A 523 8.49 27.53 34.40
C HIS A 523 7.85 28.74 33.75
N ILE A 524 6.59 28.98 34.12
CA ILE A 524 5.80 30.13 33.66
C ILE A 524 5.62 31.09 34.84
N PRO A 525 5.97 32.38 34.70
CA PRO A 525 5.78 33.34 35.77
C PRO A 525 4.29 33.62 36.00
N ARG A 526 3.91 34.00 37.23
CA ARG A 526 2.49 34.20 37.60
C ARG A 526 1.81 35.34 36.84
N ASP A 527 2.57 36.32 36.38
CA ASP A 527 2.11 37.46 35.57
C ASP A 527 2.16 37.18 34.06
N PHE A 528 2.34 35.91 33.66
CA PHE A 528 2.32 35.52 32.26
C PHE A 528 0.96 35.84 31.62
N LYS A 529 1.01 36.44 30.42
CA LYS A 529 -0.19 36.85 29.69
C LYS A 529 -0.29 36.15 28.34
N PHE A 530 -1.50 35.70 28.02
CA PHE A 530 -1.83 35.13 26.72
C PHE A 530 -2.50 36.22 25.86
N HIS A 531 -1.73 36.88 24.99
CA HIS A 531 -2.22 37.95 24.11
C HIS A 531 -2.48 37.49 22.67
N TYR A 532 -2.39 36.19 22.38
CA TYR A 532 -2.40 35.64 21.02
C TYR A 532 -3.82 35.28 20.60
N ASN A 533 -4.52 36.23 20.00
CA ASN A 533 -5.86 36.00 19.44
C ASN A 533 -5.84 35.04 18.24
N GLU A 534 -4.67 34.85 17.62
CA GLU A 534 -4.49 33.92 16.51
C GLU A 534 -4.29 32.45 16.92
N LEU A 535 -4.21 32.15 18.21
CA LEU A 535 -3.99 30.79 18.68
C LEU A 535 -5.17 29.87 18.34
N ARG A 536 -4.89 28.76 17.65
CA ARG A 536 -5.84 27.69 17.30
C ARG A 536 -5.59 26.41 18.09
N TYR A 537 -4.33 26.13 18.41
CA TYR A 537 -3.93 24.95 19.16
C TYR A 537 -2.97 25.33 20.29
N LEU A 538 -3.35 24.97 21.52
CA LEU A 538 -2.53 25.15 22.72
C LEU A 538 -2.41 23.82 23.45
N HIS A 539 -1.21 23.27 23.48
CA HIS A 539 -0.87 22.08 24.26
C HIS A 539 0.32 22.42 25.16
N LEU A 540 0.12 22.35 26.47
CA LEU A 540 1.18 22.56 27.47
C LEU A 540 1.19 21.39 28.46
N HIS A 541 1.94 20.34 28.11
CA HIS A 541 2.11 19.19 29.00
C HIS A 541 2.84 19.61 30.28
N GLY A 542 2.26 19.26 31.43
CA GLY A 542 2.81 19.60 32.72
C GLY A 542 2.60 21.07 33.11
N TYR A 543 1.56 21.76 32.65
CA TYR A 543 1.35 23.17 32.95
C TYR A 543 1.42 23.49 34.48
N PRO A 544 2.26 24.44 34.93
CA PRO A 544 2.64 24.59 36.34
C PRO A 544 1.71 25.47 37.19
N LEU A 545 0.82 26.26 36.59
CA LEU A 545 0.01 27.22 37.35
C LEU A 545 -1.30 26.55 37.81
N GLU A 546 -1.76 26.94 39.00
CA GLU A 546 -3.00 26.40 39.60
C GLU A 546 -4.27 26.79 38.83
N GLN A 547 -4.19 27.85 38.01
CA GLN A 547 -5.27 28.37 37.17
C GLN A 547 -4.68 29.04 35.93
N LEU A 548 -5.39 29.02 34.80
CA LEU A 548 -5.06 29.87 33.66
C LEU A 548 -5.19 31.37 34.02
N PRO A 549 -4.37 32.26 33.42
CA PRO A 549 -4.46 33.69 33.64
C PRO A 549 -5.86 34.26 33.40
N HIS A 550 -6.25 35.25 34.21
CA HIS A 550 -7.59 35.84 34.13
C HIS A 550 -7.90 36.48 32.76
N ASP A 551 -6.87 36.95 32.06
CA ASP A 551 -6.95 37.54 30.71
C ASP A 551 -6.93 36.49 29.58
N PHE A 552 -6.85 35.19 29.90
CA PHE A 552 -6.95 34.12 28.91
C PHE A 552 -8.32 34.19 28.20
N SER A 553 -8.30 34.62 26.94
CA SER A 553 -9.49 34.77 26.09
C SER A 553 -9.19 34.53 24.59
N PRO A 554 -8.54 33.41 24.20
CA PRO A 554 -8.24 33.15 22.79
C PRO A 554 -9.50 32.73 22.03
N LYS A 555 -10.20 33.69 21.43
CA LYS A 555 -11.51 33.49 20.76
C LYS A 555 -11.46 32.45 19.62
N ASN A 556 -10.29 32.25 19.02
CA ASN A 556 -10.11 31.35 17.91
C ASN A 556 -9.60 29.95 18.30
N LEU A 557 -9.41 29.67 19.59
CA LEU A 557 -8.86 28.40 20.05
C LEU A 557 -9.79 27.24 19.67
N VAL A 558 -9.22 26.21 19.05
CA VAL A 558 -9.91 24.98 18.64
C VAL A 558 -9.58 23.83 19.59
N ASP A 559 -8.35 23.77 20.07
CA ASP A 559 -7.89 22.70 20.95
C ASP A 559 -7.05 23.25 22.11
N LEU A 560 -7.44 22.87 23.33
CA LEU A 560 -6.77 23.14 24.59
C LEU A 560 -6.38 21.83 25.28
N SER A 561 -5.09 21.53 25.33
CA SER A 561 -4.54 20.41 26.11
C SER A 561 -3.60 20.92 27.21
N LEU A 562 -3.93 20.59 28.45
CA LEU A 562 -3.13 20.86 29.66
C LEU A 562 -2.95 19.55 30.43
N SER A 563 -2.59 18.48 29.72
CA SER A 563 -2.38 17.17 30.33
C SER A 563 -1.24 17.20 31.36
N CYS A 564 -1.34 16.34 32.39
CA CYS A 564 -0.43 16.25 33.52
C CYS A 564 -0.20 17.58 34.27
N SER A 565 -1.16 18.51 34.27
CA SER A 565 -0.98 19.84 34.88
C SER A 565 -1.20 19.91 36.39
N ASP A 566 -0.72 21.01 36.99
CA ASP A 566 -0.97 21.36 38.40
C ASP A 566 -2.24 22.21 38.60
N VAL A 567 -3.10 22.29 37.58
CA VAL A 567 -4.34 23.07 37.60
C VAL A 567 -5.29 22.53 38.67
N LYS A 568 -5.75 23.41 39.56
CA LYS A 568 -6.78 23.12 40.57
C LYS A 568 -8.18 23.53 40.09
N GLN A 569 -8.23 24.65 39.38
CA GLN A 569 -9.42 25.21 38.73
C GLN A 569 -8.97 25.80 37.40
N LEU A 570 -9.61 25.47 36.29
CA LEU A 570 -9.14 25.93 34.97
C LEU A 570 -9.24 27.46 34.81
N TRP A 571 -10.42 28.03 35.07
CA TRP A 571 -10.68 29.46 35.10
C TRP A 571 -11.93 29.78 35.92
N LYS A 572 -12.04 31.04 36.39
CA LYS A 572 -13.23 31.56 37.08
C LYS A 572 -14.19 32.26 36.11
N GLY A 573 -15.49 32.10 36.37
CA GLY A 573 -16.55 32.71 35.58
C GLY A 573 -16.79 32.02 34.23
N ILE A 574 -17.54 32.69 33.36
CA ILE A 574 -17.86 32.19 32.01
C ILE A 574 -16.80 32.70 31.04
N LYS A 575 -16.19 31.79 30.28
CA LYS A 575 -15.29 32.10 29.16
C LYS A 575 -15.97 31.72 27.86
N VAL A 576 -15.98 32.65 26.90
CA VAL A 576 -16.59 32.47 25.58
C VAL A 576 -15.50 32.05 24.59
N LEU A 577 -15.43 30.75 24.29
CA LEU A 577 -14.50 30.16 23.34
C LEU A 577 -15.30 29.31 22.33
N ASP A 578 -16.10 29.99 21.51
CA ASP A 578 -17.07 29.32 20.62
C ASP A 578 -16.42 28.42 19.57
N LYS A 579 -15.12 28.57 19.27
CA LYS A 579 -14.41 27.69 18.33
C LYS A 579 -13.80 26.45 18.98
N LEU A 580 -13.85 26.33 20.31
CA LEU A 580 -13.21 25.24 21.04
C LEU A 580 -13.97 23.94 20.80
N LYS A 581 -13.24 22.93 20.29
CA LYS A 581 -13.74 21.59 19.97
C LYS A 581 -13.12 20.51 20.84
N PHE A 582 -11.88 20.69 21.26
CA PHE A 582 -11.14 19.71 22.04
C PHE A 582 -10.66 20.32 23.36
N MET A 583 -10.88 19.60 24.46
CA MET A 583 -10.34 19.94 25.76
C MET A 583 -9.79 18.68 26.42
N ASP A 584 -8.49 18.69 26.72
CA ASP A 584 -7.78 17.63 27.42
C ASP A 584 -7.13 18.18 28.69
N LEU A 585 -7.64 17.77 29.86
CA LEU A 585 -7.04 18.05 31.16
C LEU A 585 -6.59 16.76 31.84
N SER A 586 -6.36 15.69 31.07
CA SER A 586 -6.00 14.38 31.59
C SER A 586 -4.79 14.45 32.53
N HIS A 587 -4.81 13.63 33.57
CA HIS A 587 -3.78 13.53 34.61
C HIS A 587 -3.51 14.83 35.37
N SER A 588 -4.41 15.81 35.31
CA SER A 588 -4.38 17.00 36.18
C SER A 588 -4.85 16.63 37.57
N LYS A 589 -3.92 16.12 38.38
CA LYS A 589 -4.22 15.44 39.66
C LYS A 589 -4.97 16.32 40.63
N TYR A 590 -4.65 17.62 40.69
CA TYR A 590 -5.20 18.55 41.67
C TYR A 590 -6.49 19.24 41.23
N LEU A 591 -7.01 18.94 40.03
CA LEU A 591 -8.26 19.50 39.53
C LEU A 591 -9.41 19.10 40.45
N VAL A 592 -10.07 20.08 41.08
CA VAL A 592 -11.14 19.83 42.07
C VAL A 592 -12.53 19.84 41.43
N GLU A 593 -12.74 20.75 40.48
CA GLU A 593 -13.98 20.96 39.75
C GLU A 593 -13.71 21.29 38.28
N THR A 594 -14.66 20.96 37.39
CA THR A 594 -14.59 21.36 35.97
C THR A 594 -15.02 22.82 35.77
N PRO A 595 -14.59 23.50 34.69
CA PRO A 595 -15.05 24.85 34.38
C PRO A 595 -16.55 24.92 34.07
N ASN A 596 -17.08 26.15 34.04
CA ASN A 596 -18.40 26.39 33.47
C ASN A 596 -18.35 26.25 31.93
N PHE A 597 -19.15 25.33 31.40
CA PHE A 597 -19.21 24.99 29.97
C PHE A 597 -20.10 25.89 29.10
N SER A 598 -20.83 26.86 29.70
CA SER A 598 -21.86 27.63 28.97
C SER A 598 -21.32 28.45 27.79
N GLY A 599 -20.07 28.87 27.83
CA GLY A 599 -19.42 29.61 26.75
C GLY A 599 -18.54 28.76 25.81
N ILE A 600 -18.62 27.42 25.90
CA ILE A 600 -17.86 26.48 25.07
C ILE A 600 -18.76 25.38 24.49
N SER A 601 -19.94 25.76 24.01
CA SER A 601 -20.99 24.85 23.55
C SER A 601 -20.64 24.00 22.32
N ASN A 602 -19.59 24.36 21.58
CA ASN A 602 -19.10 23.62 20.40
C ASN A 602 -18.09 22.52 20.72
N LEU A 603 -17.86 22.21 22.00
CA LEU A 603 -16.96 21.15 22.42
C LEU A 603 -17.44 19.78 21.92
N GLU A 604 -16.55 19.06 21.25
CA GLU A 604 -16.78 17.73 20.66
C GLU A 604 -16.10 16.63 21.50
N LYS A 605 -14.95 16.92 22.13
CA LYS A 605 -14.20 15.97 22.97
C LYS A 605 -13.74 16.60 24.28
N LEU A 606 -14.01 15.92 25.38
CA LEU A 606 -13.55 16.28 26.73
C LEU A 606 -12.84 15.09 27.39
N ASP A 607 -11.56 15.24 27.70
CA ASP A 607 -10.77 14.23 28.40
C ASP A 607 -10.33 14.72 29.79
N LEU A 608 -10.77 14.02 30.83
CA LEU A 608 -10.46 14.25 32.24
C LEU A 608 -9.85 12.98 32.87
N THR A 609 -9.30 12.07 32.06
CA THR A 609 -8.71 10.81 32.50
C THR A 609 -7.64 11.04 33.57
N GLY A 610 -7.70 10.38 34.71
CA GLY A 610 -6.68 10.47 35.77
C GLY A 610 -6.74 11.73 36.62
N CYS A 611 -7.79 12.55 36.54
CA CYS A 611 -8.05 13.66 37.46
C CYS A 611 -8.50 13.15 38.84
N THR A 612 -7.56 12.61 39.63
CA THR A 612 -7.88 11.82 40.82
C THR A 612 -8.57 12.60 41.95
N TYR A 613 -8.35 13.92 42.08
CA TYR A 613 -9.02 14.77 43.08
C TYR A 613 -10.33 15.40 42.60
N LEU A 614 -10.76 15.15 41.35
CA LEU A 614 -12.00 15.70 40.81
C LEU A 614 -13.18 15.22 41.64
N ARG A 615 -13.93 16.15 42.25
CA ARG A 615 -15.05 15.83 43.14
C ARG A 615 -16.39 15.95 42.44
N GLU A 616 -16.52 16.98 41.61
CA GLU A 616 -17.78 17.36 40.98
C GLU A 616 -17.52 17.84 39.54
N VAL A 617 -18.45 17.48 38.66
CA VAL A 617 -18.50 17.98 37.28
C VAL A 617 -19.61 19.02 37.20
N HIS A 618 -19.28 20.20 36.65
CA HIS A 618 -20.17 21.35 36.63
C HIS A 618 -21.49 21.03 35.88
N PRO A 619 -22.67 21.38 36.43
CA PRO A 619 -23.98 21.01 35.85
C PRO A 619 -24.25 21.56 34.44
N THR A 620 -23.51 22.58 34.00
CA THR A 620 -23.62 23.10 32.62
C THR A 620 -23.01 22.17 31.57
N LEU A 621 -22.46 21.01 31.96
CA LEU A 621 -22.03 19.97 31.03
C LEU A 621 -23.15 19.65 30.01
N GLY A 622 -24.40 19.61 30.45
CA GLY A 622 -25.55 19.31 29.58
C GLY A 622 -25.84 20.35 28.49
N VAL A 623 -25.11 21.47 28.43
CA VAL A 623 -25.18 22.47 27.34
C VAL A 623 -24.34 22.03 26.13
N LEU A 624 -23.39 21.08 26.30
CA LEU A 624 -22.47 20.64 25.27
C LEU A 624 -23.15 19.69 24.26
N GLY A 625 -24.11 20.20 23.49
CA GLY A 625 -24.92 19.40 22.57
C GLY A 625 -24.14 18.69 21.46
N LYS A 626 -22.88 19.07 21.19
CA LYS A 626 -22.00 18.47 20.17
C LYS A 626 -20.97 17.48 20.73
N LEU A 627 -20.93 17.27 22.05
CA LEU A 627 -19.94 16.42 22.69
C LEU A 627 -20.15 14.96 22.26
N SER A 628 -19.17 14.38 21.57
CA SER A 628 -19.18 12.98 21.11
C SER A 628 -18.28 12.07 21.96
N PHE A 629 -17.26 12.62 22.63
CA PHE A 629 -16.38 11.86 23.51
C PHE A 629 -16.25 12.52 24.89
N LEU A 630 -16.48 11.73 25.95
CA LEU A 630 -16.22 12.12 27.34
C LEU A 630 -15.46 11.01 28.07
N SER A 631 -14.30 11.34 28.63
CA SER A 631 -13.58 10.46 29.57
C SER A 631 -13.44 11.09 30.95
N LEU A 632 -13.91 10.37 31.96
CA LEU A 632 -13.74 10.60 33.40
C LEU A 632 -12.92 9.45 34.03
N ARG A 633 -12.22 8.65 33.22
CA ARG A 633 -11.48 7.48 33.69
C ARG A 633 -10.58 7.83 34.89
N ASP A 634 -10.49 6.97 35.90
CA ASP A 634 -9.64 7.12 37.08
C ASP A 634 -9.89 8.40 37.91
N CYS A 635 -11.09 9.01 37.82
CA CYS A 635 -11.52 10.11 38.70
C CYS A 635 -11.96 9.58 40.08
N LYS A 636 -11.00 9.11 40.88
CA LYS A 636 -11.22 8.36 42.14
C LYS A 636 -12.00 9.11 43.24
N MET A 637 -12.05 10.44 43.21
CA MET A 637 -12.82 11.24 44.18
C MET A 637 -14.23 11.64 43.70
N LEU A 638 -14.59 11.35 42.45
CA LEU A 638 -15.88 11.70 41.87
C LEU A 638 -16.97 10.86 42.54
N LYS A 639 -17.95 11.54 43.16
CA LYS A 639 -19.02 10.85 43.90
C LYS A 639 -20.19 10.46 43.01
N ASN A 640 -20.59 11.36 42.11
CA ASN A 640 -21.77 11.19 41.27
C ASN A 640 -21.48 11.70 39.86
N ILE A 641 -22.09 11.06 38.87
CA ILE A 641 -22.17 11.58 37.51
C ILE A 641 -23.33 12.60 37.50
N PRO A 642 -23.15 13.83 36.95
CA PRO A 642 -24.20 14.84 36.99
C PRO A 642 -25.40 14.45 36.12
N ASN A 643 -26.63 14.62 36.61
CA ASN A 643 -27.87 14.34 35.86
C ASN A 643 -27.97 15.11 34.53
N SER A 644 -27.25 16.22 34.39
CA SER A 644 -27.16 16.98 33.14
C SER A 644 -26.52 16.20 32.00
N ILE A 645 -25.77 15.13 32.26
CA ILE A 645 -25.15 14.27 31.24
C ILE A 645 -26.21 13.69 30.29
N CYS A 646 -27.41 13.40 30.79
CA CYS A 646 -28.53 12.85 30.04
C CYS A 646 -29.08 13.82 28.96
N LYS A 647 -28.55 15.05 28.87
CA LYS A 647 -28.88 16.03 27.82
C LYS A 647 -27.93 15.95 26.61
N LEU A 648 -26.84 15.18 26.70
CA LEU A 648 -25.81 15.06 25.67
C LEU A 648 -26.24 14.10 24.56
N LYS A 649 -27.07 14.58 23.62
CA LYS A 649 -27.64 13.74 22.56
C LYS A 649 -26.65 13.22 21.52
N SER A 650 -25.48 13.86 21.38
CA SER A 650 -24.44 13.48 20.42
C SER A 650 -23.32 12.62 21.00
N LEU A 651 -23.41 12.21 22.28
CA LEU A 651 -22.35 11.48 22.96
C LEU A 651 -22.26 10.05 22.40
N GLU A 652 -21.11 9.69 21.82
CA GLU A 652 -20.85 8.38 21.22
C GLU A 652 -20.04 7.47 22.15
N THR A 653 -19.03 8.02 22.83
CA THR A 653 -18.17 7.27 23.75
C THR A 653 -18.17 7.94 25.12
N PHE A 654 -18.52 7.16 26.16
CA PHE A 654 -18.43 7.60 27.54
C PHE A 654 -17.63 6.62 28.40
N ILE A 655 -16.53 7.10 28.97
CA ILE A 655 -15.62 6.32 29.81
C ILE A 655 -15.61 6.92 31.20
N PHE A 656 -15.92 6.14 32.23
CA PHE A 656 -15.72 6.54 33.62
C PHE A 656 -15.19 5.38 34.49
N SER A 657 -14.53 4.40 33.85
CA SER A 657 -13.81 3.32 34.53
C SER A 657 -12.84 3.84 35.59
N GLY A 658 -12.68 3.17 36.73
CA GLY A 658 -11.82 3.57 37.85
C GLY A 658 -12.40 4.66 38.75
N CYS A 659 -13.64 5.12 38.51
CA CYS A 659 -14.37 6.02 39.41
C CYS A 659 -14.94 5.26 40.62
N SER A 660 -14.06 4.88 41.54
CA SER A 660 -14.36 3.96 42.65
C SER A 660 -15.40 4.42 43.68
N LYS A 661 -15.85 5.69 43.63
CA LYS A 661 -16.89 6.25 44.52
C LYS A 661 -18.24 6.47 43.83
N VAL A 662 -18.33 6.22 42.53
CA VAL A 662 -19.59 6.33 41.79
C VAL A 662 -20.39 5.06 42.03
N GLU A 663 -21.53 5.21 42.71
CA GLU A 663 -22.38 4.09 43.13
C GLU A 663 -23.60 3.88 42.23
N ASN A 664 -24.08 4.93 41.55
CA ASN A 664 -25.32 4.91 40.79
C ASN A 664 -25.22 5.69 39.47
N PHE A 665 -25.98 5.25 38.48
CA PHE A 665 -26.26 6.01 37.26
C PHE A 665 -27.35 7.08 37.49
N PRO A 666 -27.40 8.14 36.67
CA PRO A 666 -28.53 9.07 36.68
C PRO A 666 -29.81 8.41 36.12
N GLU A 667 -30.99 8.80 36.61
CA GLU A 667 -32.28 8.13 36.31
C GLU A 667 -32.62 8.06 34.80
N ASN A 668 -32.28 9.10 34.04
CA ASN A 668 -32.60 9.23 32.60
C ASN A 668 -31.40 8.91 31.68
N PHE A 669 -30.51 8.01 32.09
CA PHE A 669 -29.32 7.67 31.32
C PHE A 669 -29.62 7.15 29.89
N GLY A 670 -30.78 6.53 29.69
CA GLY A 670 -31.27 6.10 28.37
C GLY A 670 -31.49 7.19 27.32
N ASN A 671 -31.42 8.48 27.70
CA ASN A 671 -31.56 9.60 26.76
C ASN A 671 -30.32 9.85 25.88
N LEU A 672 -29.23 9.11 26.10
CA LEU A 672 -28.01 9.18 25.31
C LEU A 672 -28.16 8.39 23.99
N GLU A 673 -29.05 8.85 23.12
CA GLU A 673 -29.51 8.13 21.92
C GLU A 673 -28.38 7.75 20.94
N GLN A 674 -27.24 8.47 20.95
CA GLN A 674 -26.09 8.23 20.08
C GLN A 674 -24.95 7.42 20.73
N LEU A 675 -25.13 6.92 21.96
CA LEU A 675 -24.06 6.23 22.68
C LEU A 675 -23.77 4.85 22.08
N LYS A 676 -22.54 4.66 21.62
CA LYS A 676 -22.01 3.41 21.05
C LYS A 676 -21.15 2.65 22.04
N GLU A 677 -20.39 3.35 22.87
CA GLU A 677 -19.41 2.75 23.77
C GLU A 677 -19.54 3.28 25.20
N LEU A 678 -19.67 2.35 26.16
CA LEU A 678 -19.77 2.65 27.59
C LEU A 678 -18.81 1.79 28.41
N TYR A 679 -17.87 2.45 29.10
CA TYR A 679 -16.90 1.80 29.97
C TYR A 679 -17.02 2.33 31.41
N ALA A 680 -17.35 1.43 32.34
CA ALA A 680 -17.65 1.71 33.74
C ALA A 680 -16.89 0.78 34.69
N ASP A 681 -15.76 0.23 34.24
CA ASP A 681 -14.96 -0.77 34.97
C ASP A 681 -14.48 -0.24 36.32
N GLU A 682 -14.29 -1.11 37.31
CA GLU A 682 -13.73 -0.78 38.63
C GLU A 682 -14.49 0.37 39.35
N THR A 683 -15.80 0.47 39.14
CA THR A 683 -16.69 1.41 39.84
C THR A 683 -17.45 0.71 40.98
N ALA A 684 -18.09 1.50 41.85
CA ALA A 684 -18.93 0.97 42.93
C ALA A 684 -20.39 0.74 42.50
N ILE A 685 -20.65 0.73 41.18
CA ILE A 685 -21.97 0.54 40.62
C ILE A 685 -22.47 -0.87 40.93
N SER A 686 -23.71 -0.95 41.42
CA SER A 686 -24.35 -2.21 41.80
C SER A 686 -25.61 -2.55 40.98
N ALA A 687 -26.14 -1.60 40.21
CA ALA A 687 -27.31 -1.82 39.36
C ALA A 687 -27.29 -0.90 38.13
N LEU A 688 -27.81 -1.41 37.02
CA LEU A 688 -28.07 -0.62 35.81
C LEU A 688 -29.37 0.19 35.96
N PRO A 689 -29.46 1.41 35.40
CA PRO A 689 -30.70 2.18 35.42
C PRO A 689 -31.72 1.54 34.47
N SER A 690 -33.00 1.63 34.81
CA SER A 690 -34.07 1.05 33.98
C SER A 690 -34.10 1.62 32.56
N SER A 691 -33.65 2.87 32.39
CA SER A 691 -33.58 3.55 31.11
C SER A 691 -32.47 3.05 30.18
N ILE A 692 -31.51 2.23 30.62
CA ILE A 692 -30.40 1.75 29.77
C ILE A 692 -30.90 0.96 28.55
N CYS A 693 -32.06 0.32 28.66
CA CYS A 693 -32.68 -0.41 27.54
C CYS A 693 -33.07 0.48 26.35
N HIS A 694 -33.09 1.81 26.51
CA HIS A 694 -33.34 2.74 25.41
C HIS A 694 -32.12 2.98 24.51
N LEU A 695 -30.92 2.53 24.92
CA LEU A 695 -29.66 2.70 24.17
C LEU A 695 -29.53 1.67 23.03
N ARG A 696 -30.38 1.80 22.02
CA ARG A 696 -30.54 0.78 20.95
C ARG A 696 -29.31 0.58 20.06
N ILE A 697 -28.45 1.59 19.96
CA ILE A 697 -27.25 1.56 19.10
C ILE A 697 -25.95 1.25 19.87
N LEU A 698 -26.04 0.98 21.18
CA LEU A 698 -24.90 0.65 22.02
C LEU A 698 -24.23 -0.63 21.51
N GLN A 699 -22.93 -0.57 21.25
CA GLN A 699 -22.12 -1.66 20.71
C GLN A 699 -21.22 -2.27 21.78
N VAL A 700 -20.65 -1.45 22.68
CA VAL A 700 -19.73 -1.91 23.73
C VAL A 700 -20.23 -1.49 25.11
N LEU A 701 -20.29 -2.46 26.03
CA LEU A 701 -20.68 -2.25 27.42
C LEU A 701 -19.72 -3.00 28.36
N SER A 702 -19.00 -2.27 29.20
CA SER A 702 -17.99 -2.84 30.11
C SER A 702 -18.20 -2.38 31.55
N PHE A 703 -18.28 -3.35 32.48
CA PHE A 703 -18.39 -3.18 33.93
C PHE A 703 -17.36 -4.02 34.69
N ASN A 704 -16.25 -4.37 34.06
CA ASN A 704 -15.23 -5.24 34.67
C ASN A 704 -14.85 -4.77 36.08
N GLY A 705 -14.92 -5.64 37.09
CA GLY A 705 -14.54 -5.33 38.46
C GLY A 705 -15.55 -4.48 39.26
N CYS A 706 -16.78 -4.29 38.76
CA CYS A 706 -17.84 -3.61 39.51
C CYS A 706 -18.43 -4.50 40.61
N LYS A 707 -18.00 -4.30 41.86
CA LYS A 707 -18.36 -5.16 43.00
C LYS A 707 -19.45 -4.59 43.91
N GLY A 708 -20.02 -3.43 43.55
CA GLY A 708 -20.89 -2.66 44.43
C GLY A 708 -20.14 -2.00 45.61
N PRO A 709 -20.84 -1.25 46.47
CA PRO A 709 -20.22 -0.58 47.61
C PRO A 709 -19.67 -1.60 48.63
N PRO A 710 -18.52 -1.32 49.28
CA PRO A 710 -18.00 -2.19 50.33
C PRO A 710 -19.01 -2.30 51.48
N SER A 711 -19.22 -3.53 51.97
CA SER A 711 -20.27 -4.00 52.88
C SER A 711 -20.42 -3.30 54.24
N ALA A 712 -19.66 -2.23 54.51
CA ALA A 712 -19.63 -1.51 55.79
C ALA A 712 -20.41 -0.18 55.81
N SER A 713 -20.88 0.35 54.67
CA SER A 713 -21.45 1.72 54.59
C SER A 713 -22.97 1.84 54.80
N TRP A 714 -23.69 0.78 55.18
CA TRP A 714 -25.16 0.78 55.22
C TRP A 714 -25.82 1.09 56.59
N LEU A 715 -25.06 1.58 57.59
CA LEU A 715 -25.59 1.66 58.96
C LEU A 715 -26.37 2.94 59.34
N THR A 716 -26.82 3.78 58.41
CA THR A 716 -27.70 4.90 58.78
C THR A 716 -28.91 5.03 57.86
N LEU A 717 -30.07 4.66 58.45
CA LEU A 717 -31.43 5.06 58.08
C LEU A 717 -32.04 4.39 56.83
N LEU A 718 -32.58 3.17 56.96
CA LEU A 718 -33.85 2.71 56.34
C LEU A 718 -34.25 1.33 56.93
N PRO A 719 -35.56 0.99 57.05
CA PRO A 719 -36.02 -0.21 57.75
C PRO A 719 -35.86 -1.47 56.89
N ARG A 720 -35.36 -2.54 57.54
CA ARG A 720 -35.10 -3.89 57.02
C ARG A 720 -36.19 -4.43 56.10
N LYS A 721 -35.82 -4.74 54.85
CA LYS A 721 -36.28 -5.91 54.10
C LYS A 721 -35.07 -6.72 53.61
N SER A 722 -35.26 -8.03 53.59
CA SER A 722 -34.27 -9.13 53.63
C SER A 722 -33.00 -8.99 52.78
N SER A 723 -31.88 -9.30 53.44
CA SER A 723 -30.69 -10.01 52.94
C SER A 723 -30.57 -10.22 51.42
N ASN A 724 -30.03 -9.23 50.73
CA ASN A 724 -29.31 -9.39 49.45
C ASN A 724 -28.05 -8.51 49.50
N SER A 725 -27.00 -9.03 50.12
CA SER A 725 -25.69 -8.39 50.18
C SER A 725 -25.00 -8.44 48.81
N GLY A 726 -24.70 -7.29 48.20
CA GLY A 726 -23.67 -7.14 47.17
C GLY A 726 -23.89 -7.82 45.81
N LYS A 727 -25.15 -8.00 45.37
CA LYS A 727 -25.47 -8.60 44.06
C LYS A 727 -25.63 -7.52 42.99
N PHE A 728 -24.91 -7.66 41.86
CA PHE A 728 -25.06 -6.80 40.69
C PHE A 728 -26.37 -7.13 39.94
N LEU A 729 -27.26 -6.15 39.74
CA LEU A 729 -28.57 -6.34 39.09
C LEU A 729 -28.52 -5.95 37.60
N LEU A 730 -28.82 -6.91 36.72
CA LEU A 730 -28.73 -6.82 35.25
C LEU A 730 -30.04 -6.44 34.53
N SER A 731 -31.15 -6.31 35.26
CA SER A 731 -32.48 -6.10 34.70
C SER A 731 -32.70 -4.62 34.33
N PRO A 732 -32.19 -4.14 33.17
CA PRO A 732 -32.85 -4.38 31.88
C PRO A 732 -31.90 -4.32 30.64
N LEU A 733 -31.47 -5.47 30.12
CA LEU A 733 -30.69 -5.54 28.87
C LEU A 733 -31.54 -5.79 27.62
N SER A 734 -32.85 -6.04 27.77
CA SER A 734 -33.77 -6.48 26.70
C SER A 734 -34.02 -5.47 25.57
N GLY A 735 -33.38 -4.29 25.60
CA GLY A 735 -33.45 -3.27 24.55
C GLY A 735 -32.12 -2.98 23.84
N LEU A 736 -31.03 -3.64 24.22
CA LEU A 736 -29.68 -3.44 23.65
C LEU A 736 -29.43 -4.32 22.42
N GLY A 737 -30.30 -4.21 21.42
CA GLY A 737 -30.29 -5.10 20.26
C GLY A 737 -29.03 -5.03 19.37
N SER A 738 -28.23 -3.95 19.46
CA SER A 738 -27.00 -3.77 18.67
C SER A 738 -25.71 -4.09 19.44
N LEU A 739 -25.83 -4.62 20.67
CA LEU A 739 -24.67 -4.84 21.54
C LEU A 739 -23.80 -5.97 20.99
N LYS A 740 -22.53 -5.65 20.75
CA LYS A 740 -21.50 -6.57 20.24
C LYS A 740 -20.59 -7.08 21.34
N GLU A 741 -20.22 -6.22 22.28
CA GLU A 741 -19.30 -6.55 23.37
C GLU A 741 -19.93 -6.29 24.73
N LEU A 742 -19.94 -7.31 25.58
CA LEU A 742 -20.35 -7.22 26.97
C LEU A 742 -19.26 -7.77 27.90
N ASN A 743 -18.69 -6.93 28.75
CA ASN A 743 -17.72 -7.35 29.75
C ASN A 743 -18.28 -7.14 31.17
N LEU A 744 -18.52 -8.25 31.88
CA LEU A 744 -18.99 -8.30 33.26
C LEU A 744 -18.02 -9.09 34.14
N ARG A 745 -16.73 -9.10 33.79
CA ARG A 745 -15.69 -9.78 34.57
C ARG A 745 -15.65 -9.26 36.01
N ASP A 746 -15.36 -10.13 36.99
CA ASP A 746 -15.11 -9.77 38.39
C ASP A 746 -16.23 -8.92 39.06
N CYS A 747 -17.48 -9.08 38.62
CA CYS A 747 -18.66 -8.31 39.06
C CYS A 747 -19.41 -8.88 40.28
N ASN A 748 -18.90 -9.95 40.90
CA ASN A 748 -19.56 -10.65 42.02
C ASN A 748 -20.98 -11.16 41.69
N ILE A 749 -21.22 -11.54 40.44
CA ILE A 749 -22.48 -12.16 40.02
C ILE A 749 -22.55 -13.58 40.60
N SER A 750 -23.68 -13.92 41.23
CA SER A 750 -23.92 -15.21 41.90
C SER A 750 -24.86 -16.11 41.08
N GLU A 751 -24.80 -17.43 41.30
CA GLU A 751 -25.60 -18.47 40.64
C GLU A 751 -27.12 -18.20 40.53
N GLY A 752 -27.73 -17.51 41.51
CA GLY A 752 -29.16 -17.15 41.48
C GLY A 752 -29.51 -15.86 40.71
N ALA A 753 -28.59 -15.30 39.91
CA ALA A 753 -28.85 -14.13 39.09
C ALA A 753 -29.63 -14.51 37.82
N ASP A 754 -30.71 -13.77 37.52
CA ASP A 754 -31.47 -13.97 36.29
C ASP A 754 -30.68 -13.44 35.08
N LEU A 755 -30.07 -14.36 34.34
CA LEU A 755 -29.33 -14.09 33.10
C LEU A 755 -30.16 -14.36 31.84
N SER A 756 -31.46 -14.65 31.97
CA SER A 756 -32.34 -14.90 30.81
C SER A 756 -32.39 -13.70 29.86
N HIS A 757 -32.18 -12.48 30.36
CA HIS A 757 -32.12 -11.27 29.55
C HIS A 757 -30.92 -11.21 28.60
N LEU A 758 -29.83 -11.94 28.85
CA LEU A 758 -28.67 -12.01 27.95
C LEU A 758 -29.02 -12.76 26.66
N ALA A 759 -29.87 -13.78 26.75
CA ALA A 759 -30.32 -14.59 25.61
C ALA A 759 -31.02 -13.78 24.50
N ILE A 760 -31.47 -12.56 24.83
CA ILE A 760 -32.18 -11.64 23.93
C ILE A 760 -31.20 -10.82 23.06
N LEU A 761 -29.89 -10.82 23.38
CA LEU A 761 -28.87 -10.02 22.70
C LEU A 761 -28.38 -10.73 21.42
N SER A 762 -29.15 -10.58 20.34
CA SER A 762 -28.90 -11.28 19.06
C SER A 762 -27.63 -10.88 18.32
N SER A 763 -27.04 -9.73 18.63
CA SER A 763 -25.85 -9.18 17.95
C SER A 763 -24.55 -9.33 18.74
N LEU A 764 -24.58 -10.07 19.86
CA LEU A 764 -23.44 -10.19 20.76
C LEU A 764 -22.35 -11.08 20.16
N GLU A 765 -21.17 -10.49 19.95
CA GLU A 765 -19.97 -11.13 19.41
C GLU A 765 -18.99 -11.53 20.55
N TYR A 766 -19.00 -10.79 21.68
CA TYR A 766 -18.08 -10.96 22.82
C TYR A 766 -18.79 -10.90 24.17
N LEU A 767 -18.49 -11.87 25.03
CA LEU A 767 -18.99 -11.91 26.41
C LEU A 767 -17.89 -12.34 27.39
N ASP A 768 -17.48 -11.45 28.31
CA ASP A 768 -16.57 -11.83 29.42
C ASP A 768 -17.34 -11.88 30.74
N LEU A 769 -17.51 -13.08 31.29
CA LEU A 769 -18.10 -13.31 32.61
C LEU A 769 -17.06 -13.79 33.63
N SER A 770 -15.76 -13.78 33.30
CA SER A 770 -14.69 -14.34 34.14
C SER A 770 -14.63 -13.73 35.55
N GLY A 771 -14.12 -14.47 36.54
CA GLY A 771 -13.97 -13.93 37.92
C GLY A 771 -15.28 -13.73 38.71
N ASN A 772 -16.42 -14.24 38.22
CA ASN A 772 -17.69 -14.30 38.95
C ASN A 772 -17.90 -15.66 39.65
N ASN A 773 -18.87 -15.75 40.56
CA ASN A 773 -19.13 -16.91 41.41
C ASN A 773 -20.18 -17.87 40.80
N PHE A 774 -19.99 -18.29 39.55
CA PHE A 774 -20.85 -19.30 38.92
C PHE A 774 -20.31 -20.71 39.18
N ILE A 775 -21.19 -21.61 39.62
CA ILE A 775 -20.90 -23.06 39.69
C ILE A 775 -21.23 -23.71 38.34
N SER A 776 -22.36 -23.33 37.74
CA SER A 776 -22.81 -23.71 36.39
C SER A 776 -23.46 -22.51 35.69
N LEU A 777 -23.48 -22.50 34.34
CA LEU A 777 -24.22 -21.48 33.56
C LEU A 777 -25.71 -21.83 33.45
N PRO A 778 -26.63 -20.84 33.46
CA PRO A 778 -28.05 -21.08 33.26
C PRO A 778 -28.37 -21.58 31.84
N SER A 779 -29.34 -22.48 31.74
CA SER A 779 -29.78 -23.11 30.48
C SER A 779 -30.28 -22.12 29.42
N SER A 780 -30.69 -20.91 29.82
CA SER A 780 -31.08 -19.81 28.92
C SER A 780 -29.95 -19.34 27.99
N MET A 781 -28.68 -19.60 28.32
CA MET A 781 -27.53 -19.25 27.45
C MET A 781 -27.44 -20.10 26.18
N SER A 782 -28.10 -21.26 26.13
CA SER A 782 -28.20 -22.11 24.93
C SER A 782 -28.86 -21.42 23.72
N GLN A 783 -29.57 -20.32 23.94
CA GLN A 783 -30.29 -19.56 22.91
C GLN A 783 -29.42 -18.50 22.20
N LEU A 784 -28.18 -18.28 22.65
CA LEU A 784 -27.22 -17.34 22.06
C LEU A 784 -26.58 -17.92 20.78
N SER A 785 -27.40 -18.10 19.75
CA SER A 785 -27.04 -18.79 18.49
C SER A 785 -25.97 -18.12 17.63
N GLN A 786 -25.64 -16.84 17.87
CA GLN A 786 -24.62 -16.08 17.12
C GLN A 786 -23.31 -15.84 17.88
N LEU A 787 -23.24 -16.24 19.16
CA LEU A 787 -22.02 -16.10 19.95
C LEU A 787 -20.99 -17.05 19.36
N ALA A 788 -20.12 -16.51 18.51
CA ALA A 788 -19.02 -17.27 17.95
C ALA A 788 -18.18 -17.79 19.10
N LEU A 789 -18.30 -19.09 19.37
CA LEU A 789 -17.25 -19.85 20.01
C LEU A 789 -16.01 -19.68 19.11
N ALA A 790 -15.19 -18.66 19.35
CA ALA A 790 -13.92 -18.48 18.68
C ALA A 790 -12.90 -18.23 19.78
N THR A 791 -12.21 -19.31 20.16
CA THR A 791 -11.00 -19.32 21.00
C THR A 791 -9.81 -18.80 20.14
N PHE A 792 -8.75 -18.13 20.61
CA PHE A 792 -7.89 -18.37 21.78
C PHE A 792 -6.82 -17.23 21.99
N LEU A 793 -6.32 -17.10 23.24
CA LEU A 793 -5.10 -16.43 23.80
C LEU A 793 -4.44 -15.20 23.13
N GLN A 794 -4.31 -14.09 23.90
CA GLN A 794 -2.98 -13.54 24.24
C GLN A 794 -2.97 -12.54 25.42
N THR A 795 -1.89 -12.63 26.20
CA THR A 795 -1.42 -11.64 27.17
C THR A 795 -0.80 -10.43 26.45
N HIS A 796 -1.30 -9.23 26.77
CA HIS A 796 -0.68 -7.89 26.61
C HIS A 796 -0.11 -7.49 25.23
N LYS A 797 -0.93 -6.85 24.39
CA LYS A 797 -0.82 -5.44 23.95
C LYS A 797 -1.83 -5.16 22.83
N ARG A 798 -2.36 -3.94 22.82
CA ARG A 798 -3.29 -3.33 21.84
C ARG A 798 -3.21 -3.93 20.41
N SER A 799 -4.25 -4.66 20.01
CA SER A 799 -4.92 -4.60 18.69
C SER A 799 -6.06 -5.64 18.66
N ASP A 800 -7.26 -5.16 18.34
CA ASP A 800 -8.44 -5.85 17.78
C ASP A 800 -8.51 -7.39 17.89
N MET A 801 -9.08 -7.93 18.98
CA MET A 801 -9.57 -9.32 19.04
C MET A 801 -10.69 -9.51 20.08
N LEU A 802 -11.79 -10.14 19.64
CA LEU A 802 -12.97 -10.53 20.43
C LEU A 802 -12.84 -12.01 20.90
N GLY A 803 -12.99 -12.32 22.19
CA GLY A 803 -13.16 -13.69 22.73
C GLY A 803 -14.00 -13.79 24.02
N THR A 804 -14.80 -14.84 24.16
CA THR A 804 -15.72 -15.05 25.30
C THR A 804 -15.08 -15.90 26.41
N VAL A 805 -15.20 -15.48 27.69
CA VAL A 805 -14.70 -16.23 28.86
C VAL A 805 -15.84 -16.56 29.82
N VAL A 806 -16.02 -17.85 30.11
CA VAL A 806 -17.13 -18.39 30.91
C VAL A 806 -16.60 -19.04 32.21
N PRO A 807 -17.12 -18.68 33.40
CA PRO A 807 -16.83 -19.39 34.65
C PRO A 807 -17.77 -20.58 34.86
N GLY A 808 -17.23 -21.66 35.44
CA GLY A 808 -17.99 -22.82 35.93
C GLY A 808 -17.03 -23.90 36.43
N SER A 809 -17.49 -24.78 37.32
CA SER A 809 -16.76 -26.01 37.70
C SER A 809 -17.11 -27.20 36.80
N GLU A 810 -18.18 -27.08 36.02
CA GLU A 810 -18.72 -28.10 35.12
C GLU A 810 -19.10 -27.47 33.76
N ILE A 811 -18.97 -28.23 32.67
CA ILE A 811 -19.37 -27.79 31.32
C ILE A 811 -20.89 -28.01 31.18
N PRO A 812 -21.70 -27.01 30.81
CA PRO A 812 -23.15 -27.19 30.67
C PRO A 812 -23.56 -28.23 29.60
N ASP A 813 -24.64 -28.96 29.85
CA ASP A 813 -25.17 -30.09 29.03
C ASP A 813 -25.56 -29.75 27.58
N TRP A 814 -25.71 -28.46 27.28
CA TRP A 814 -26.06 -27.97 25.96
C TRP A 814 -24.84 -27.62 25.09
N PHE A 815 -23.61 -27.85 25.56
CA PHE A 815 -22.40 -27.82 24.73
C PHE A 815 -22.25 -29.13 23.94
N SER A 816 -21.96 -29.02 22.64
CA SER A 816 -21.85 -30.17 21.73
C SER A 816 -20.72 -31.14 22.11
N TYR A 817 -19.68 -30.69 22.83
CA TYR A 817 -18.55 -31.52 23.28
C TYR A 817 -18.11 -31.13 24.70
N GLN A 818 -18.10 -32.10 25.61
CA GLN A 818 -17.68 -31.94 27.00
C GLN A 818 -16.44 -32.81 27.31
N SER A 819 -15.39 -32.22 27.88
CA SER A 819 -14.20 -32.98 28.30
C SER A 819 -13.51 -32.32 29.51
N SER A 820 -13.07 -33.12 30.48
CA SER A 820 -12.26 -32.67 31.62
C SER A 820 -10.78 -33.05 31.44
N GLY A 821 -9.87 -32.07 31.42
CA GLY A 821 -8.42 -32.27 31.26
C GLY A 821 -7.82 -31.59 30.02
N ASN A 822 -6.54 -31.83 29.73
CA ASN A 822 -5.85 -31.20 28.58
C ASN A 822 -6.09 -31.92 27.24
N VAL A 823 -7.02 -32.89 27.18
CA VAL A 823 -7.23 -33.78 26.04
C VAL A 823 -8.72 -33.83 25.67
N VAL A 824 -9.03 -33.54 24.40
CA VAL A 824 -10.38 -33.65 23.82
C VAL A 824 -10.39 -34.75 22.77
N ASN A 825 -11.28 -35.75 22.93
CA ASN A 825 -11.47 -36.83 21.97
C ASN A 825 -12.73 -36.58 21.13
N ILE A 826 -12.59 -36.55 19.80
CA ILE A 826 -13.71 -36.29 18.88
C ILE A 826 -13.83 -37.45 17.90
N GLU A 827 -15.00 -38.08 17.89
CA GLU A 827 -15.35 -39.13 16.91
C GLU A 827 -15.85 -38.48 15.61
N LEU A 828 -15.23 -38.85 14.48
CA LEU A 828 -15.65 -38.37 13.16
C LEU A 828 -16.77 -39.26 12.60
N PRO A 829 -17.75 -38.69 11.88
CA PRO A 829 -18.80 -39.48 11.26
C PRO A 829 -18.24 -40.47 10.22
N PRO A 830 -18.86 -41.65 10.06
CA PRO A 830 -18.42 -42.63 9.07
C PRO A 830 -18.51 -42.02 7.66
N ASN A 831 -17.45 -42.21 6.85
CA ASN A 831 -17.26 -41.71 5.47
C ASN A 831 -16.64 -40.30 5.27
N TRP A 832 -15.93 -39.75 6.26
CA TRP A 832 -15.23 -38.46 6.10
C TRP A 832 -14.13 -38.43 5.00
N PHE A 833 -13.71 -39.59 4.49
CA PHE A 833 -12.62 -39.74 3.52
C PHE A 833 -13.00 -39.59 2.03
N ASN A 834 -14.23 -39.16 1.71
CA ASN A 834 -14.63 -39.01 0.32
C ASN A 834 -14.05 -37.71 -0.29
N SER A 835 -13.39 -37.82 -1.45
CA SER A 835 -12.46 -36.83 -2.02
C SER A 835 -13.03 -35.44 -2.34
N ASN A 836 -14.35 -35.27 -2.30
CA ASN A 836 -15.02 -33.96 -2.46
C ASN A 836 -15.20 -33.17 -1.14
N PHE A 837 -14.82 -33.72 0.01
CA PHE A 837 -14.98 -33.07 1.32
C PHE A 837 -13.71 -32.31 1.77
N LEU A 838 -12.55 -32.64 1.20
CA LEU A 838 -11.22 -32.30 1.74
C LEU A 838 -10.74 -30.87 1.48
N VAL A 839 -11.29 -30.13 0.50
CA VAL A 839 -10.69 -28.84 0.08
C VAL A 839 -11.54 -27.61 0.44
N SER A 840 -12.86 -27.74 0.58
CA SER A 840 -13.72 -26.56 0.82
C SER A 840 -14.37 -26.49 2.22
N LYS A 841 -14.40 -27.59 2.98
CA LYS A 841 -15.12 -27.65 4.26
C LYS A 841 -14.29 -28.04 5.47
N ILE A 842 -13.02 -28.43 5.33
CA ILE A 842 -12.13 -28.67 6.48
C ILE A 842 -11.90 -27.41 7.32
N PRO A 843 -11.66 -26.21 6.73
CA PRO A 843 -11.56 -24.99 7.52
C PRO A 843 -12.87 -24.72 8.26
N LEU A 844 -14.03 -24.98 7.61
CA LEU A 844 -15.37 -24.80 8.15
C LEU A 844 -15.70 -25.81 9.26
N LEU A 845 -15.27 -27.07 9.12
CA LEU A 845 -15.46 -28.14 10.10
C LEU A 845 -14.54 -27.93 11.30
N LEU A 846 -13.28 -27.54 11.08
CA LEU A 846 -12.37 -27.13 12.14
C LEU A 846 -12.81 -25.83 12.79
N THR A 847 -13.39 -24.86 12.07
CA THR A 847 -13.98 -23.67 12.73
C THR A 847 -15.20 -24.06 13.52
N VAL A 848 -16.09 -24.91 13.01
CA VAL A 848 -17.30 -25.39 13.74
C VAL A 848 -16.92 -26.24 14.97
N ILE A 849 -15.86 -27.05 14.88
CA ILE A 849 -15.36 -27.91 15.96
C ILE A 849 -14.58 -27.09 16.99
N MET A 850 -13.66 -26.22 16.57
CA MET A 850 -12.97 -25.28 17.46
C MET A 850 -13.95 -24.27 18.05
N SER A 851 -15.04 -24.00 17.33
CA SER A 851 -16.20 -23.25 17.81
C SER A 851 -17.18 -24.07 18.62
N SER A 852 -16.82 -25.22 19.17
CA SER A 852 -17.74 -26.01 20.00
C SER A 852 -17.07 -26.60 21.25
N ILE A 853 -15.79 -26.34 21.47
CA ILE A 853 -14.98 -26.94 22.54
C ILE A 853 -14.66 -25.89 23.60
N ILE A 854 -15.14 -26.11 24.84
CA ILE A 854 -14.70 -25.38 26.04
C ILE A 854 -13.95 -26.36 26.94
N ILE A 855 -12.74 -25.98 27.38
CA ILE A 855 -11.93 -26.76 28.32
C ILE A 855 -11.87 -26.05 29.65
N LEU A 856 -12.22 -26.79 30.71
CA LEU A 856 -12.30 -26.29 32.06
C LEU A 856 -10.92 -26.40 32.74
N ALA A 857 -10.27 -25.27 33.01
CA ALA A 857 -9.04 -25.21 33.79
C ALA A 857 -9.29 -24.48 35.12
N CYS A 858 -9.57 -25.25 36.17
CA CYS A 858 -9.69 -24.80 37.56
C CYS A 858 -9.23 -26.00 38.43
N ILE A 859 -8.37 -25.92 39.45
CA ILE A 859 -7.91 -24.87 40.38
C ILE A 859 -6.59 -25.36 41.00
N ASN A 860 -5.55 -24.52 41.09
CA ASN A 860 -4.85 -24.28 42.36
C ASN A 860 -3.80 -23.14 42.27
N ARG A 861 -3.75 -22.37 43.35
CA ARG A 861 -2.92 -21.19 43.61
C ARG A 861 -1.40 -21.42 43.40
N VAL A 862 -0.86 -21.30 42.19
CA VAL A 862 0.58 -20.99 42.00
C VAL A 862 0.77 -20.20 40.69
N ARG A 863 1.61 -19.15 40.74
CA ARG A 863 2.13 -18.43 39.57
C ARG A 863 3.01 -19.35 38.71
N SER A 864 2.56 -19.79 37.54
CA SER A 864 3.43 -20.19 36.42
C SER A 864 2.66 -20.22 35.08
N PRO A 865 3.32 -19.95 33.94
CA PRO A 865 2.67 -19.97 32.63
C PRO A 865 2.72 -21.35 31.96
N LEU A 866 1.63 -21.66 31.24
CA LEU A 866 1.51 -22.55 30.06
C LEU A 866 1.61 -24.09 30.26
N ALA A 867 0.48 -24.77 30.00
CA ALA A 867 0.46 -26.11 29.41
C ALA A 867 -0.55 -26.11 28.25
N GLY A 868 -0.15 -26.59 27.07
CA GLY A 868 -0.99 -26.63 25.86
C GLY A 868 -2.07 -27.71 25.92
N VAL A 869 -3.20 -27.44 25.27
CA VAL A 869 -4.30 -28.38 25.03
C VAL A 869 -3.97 -29.26 23.82
N TRP A 870 -4.23 -30.56 23.93
CA TRP A 870 -4.05 -31.54 22.85
C TRP A 870 -5.42 -32.04 22.36
N ILE A 871 -5.69 -31.99 21.06
CA ILE A 871 -6.92 -32.55 20.45
C ILE A 871 -6.57 -33.88 19.81
N HIS A 872 -7.21 -34.96 20.24
CA HIS A 872 -7.04 -36.31 19.71
C HIS A 872 -8.25 -36.67 18.84
N LEU A 873 -8.03 -36.86 17.54
CA LEU A 873 -9.03 -37.45 16.65
C LEU A 873 -8.88 -38.96 16.72
N VAL A 874 -9.87 -39.63 17.30
CA VAL A 874 -9.86 -41.09 17.45
C VAL A 874 -10.72 -41.70 16.34
N TYR A 875 -10.15 -42.65 15.62
CA TYR A 875 -10.86 -43.44 14.61
C TYR A 875 -10.71 -44.92 14.95
N SER A 876 -11.83 -45.62 15.08
CA SER A 876 -11.85 -47.08 15.16
C SER A 876 -12.14 -47.64 13.77
N SER A 877 -11.12 -48.25 13.12
CA SER A 877 -11.41 -49.22 12.07
C SER A 877 -11.76 -50.54 12.75
N GLU A 878 -13.05 -50.87 12.83
CA GLU A 878 -13.43 -52.27 12.92
C GLU A 878 -13.11 -52.88 11.56
N ASP A 879 -11.94 -53.54 11.44
CA ASP A 879 -11.81 -54.84 10.79
C ASP A 879 -10.35 -55.35 10.73
N VAL A 880 -10.23 -56.64 11.08
CA VAL A 880 -9.13 -57.61 10.87
C VAL A 880 -8.03 -57.74 11.94
N SER A 881 -7.99 -58.98 12.46
CA SER A 881 -7.08 -59.63 13.41
C SER A 881 -5.59 -59.61 13.02
N ASP A 882 -4.71 -59.16 13.92
CA ASP A 882 -3.67 -60.00 14.57
C ASP A 882 -2.76 -59.17 15.51
N ASN A 883 -2.23 -59.85 16.52
CA ASN A 883 -1.46 -59.32 17.66
C ASN A 883 -0.28 -58.38 17.31
N ASN A 884 -0.32 -57.12 17.76
CA ASN A 884 0.82 -56.38 18.37
C ASN A 884 0.39 -54.99 18.92
N PRO A 885 1.10 -54.42 19.91
CA PRO A 885 0.64 -53.22 20.63
C PRO A 885 0.83 -51.92 19.83
N THR A 886 -0.14 -51.03 20.01
CA THR A 886 -0.21 -49.60 19.68
C THR A 886 1.12 -48.90 19.35
N MET A 887 1.24 -48.42 18.11
CA MET A 887 2.21 -47.40 17.67
C MET A 887 1.45 -46.10 17.40
N ILE A 888 1.66 -45.10 18.25
CA ILE A 888 1.18 -43.72 18.08
C ILE A 888 2.14 -43.02 17.11
N GLN A 889 1.67 -42.63 15.92
CA GLN A 889 2.45 -41.80 14.99
C GLN A 889 2.16 -40.31 15.22
N TYR A 890 3.22 -39.54 15.48
CA TYR A 890 3.21 -38.08 15.52
C TYR A 890 3.29 -37.51 14.10
N ILE A 891 2.44 -36.53 13.77
CA ILE A 891 2.51 -35.79 12.50
C ILE A 891 3.18 -34.43 12.76
N SER A 892 4.34 -34.21 12.13
CA SER A 892 4.99 -32.91 11.97
C SER A 892 4.76 -32.36 10.55
N PRO A 893 4.71 -31.03 10.35
CA PRO A 893 4.46 -30.43 9.03
C PRO A 893 5.69 -30.53 8.09
N PRO A 894 5.49 -30.71 6.77
CA PRO A 894 6.58 -30.83 5.79
C PRO A 894 7.10 -29.47 5.27
N PRO A 895 8.39 -29.37 4.89
CA PRO A 895 8.97 -28.26 4.13
C PRO A 895 8.74 -28.41 2.59
N PRO A 896 8.88 -27.32 1.80
CA PRO A 896 8.55 -27.28 0.37
C PRO A 896 9.57 -28.00 -0.53
N PRO A 897 9.16 -28.55 -1.70
CA PRO A 897 10.05 -29.30 -2.59
C PRO A 897 10.95 -28.39 -3.44
N ARG A 898 12.24 -28.71 -3.47
CA ARG A 898 13.19 -28.36 -4.54
C ARG A 898 13.26 -29.52 -5.53
N SER A 899 12.97 -29.27 -6.80
CA SER A 899 13.17 -30.21 -7.89
C SER A 899 14.55 -29.99 -8.53
N THR A 900 15.45 -30.96 -8.33
CA THR A 900 16.65 -31.16 -9.14
C THR A 900 16.51 -32.56 -9.74
N LEU A 901 16.43 -32.68 -11.06
CA LEU A 901 16.46 -33.97 -11.76
C LEU A 901 17.77 -34.07 -12.54
N LEU A 902 18.48 -35.15 -12.23
CA LEU A 902 19.71 -35.64 -12.84
C LEU A 902 19.42 -36.28 -14.19
N ILE A 903 20.44 -36.17 -15.04
CA ILE A 903 20.61 -36.79 -16.36
C ILE A 903 20.91 -38.28 -16.14
N GLU A 904 20.27 -39.16 -16.92
CA GLU A 904 20.73 -40.52 -17.20
C GLU A 904 20.94 -40.69 -18.71
N ASP A 905 22.10 -41.24 -19.07
CA ASP A 905 22.53 -41.68 -20.40
C ASP A 905 21.72 -42.91 -20.86
N ILE A 906 21.58 -43.10 -22.19
CA ILE A 906 21.60 -44.39 -22.89
C ILE A 906 21.97 -44.16 -24.38
N ASP A 907 22.80 -45.09 -24.86
CA ASP A 907 23.55 -45.20 -26.11
C ASP A 907 22.77 -45.52 -27.42
N GLU A 908 23.49 -45.23 -28.52
CA GLU A 908 23.58 -45.91 -29.84
C GLU A 908 22.36 -46.08 -30.78
N GLU A 909 22.42 -45.44 -31.96
CA GLU A 909 22.77 -46.06 -33.27
C GLU A 909 22.46 -45.08 -34.41
N GLY A 910 23.41 -44.89 -35.33
CA GLY A 910 23.24 -44.01 -36.50
C GLY A 910 22.71 -44.74 -37.74
N PRO A 911 22.19 -44.00 -38.73
CA PRO A 911 22.18 -44.47 -40.11
C PRO A 911 23.17 -43.66 -40.97
N SER A 912 24.04 -44.40 -41.65
CA SER A 912 24.93 -43.93 -42.69
C SER A 912 24.14 -43.55 -43.95
N GLY A 913 24.22 -42.27 -44.34
CA GLY A 913 23.78 -41.77 -45.63
C GLY A 913 24.72 -40.67 -46.08
N SER A 914 25.56 -40.95 -47.08
CA SER A 914 26.56 -40.02 -47.61
C SER A 914 25.91 -38.77 -48.22
N PRO A 915 26.33 -37.54 -47.87
CA PRO A 915 25.96 -36.35 -48.62
C PRO A 915 26.76 -36.29 -49.92
N CYS A 916 26.10 -35.89 -51.02
CA CYS A 916 26.69 -35.66 -52.33
C CYS A 916 28.01 -34.88 -52.26
N SER A 917 29.03 -35.34 -52.99
CA SER A 917 30.33 -34.69 -53.14
C SER A 917 30.23 -33.38 -53.95
N ASN A 918 31.18 -32.48 -53.74
CA ASN A 918 31.31 -31.16 -54.40
C ASN A 918 31.41 -31.19 -55.94
N GLU A 919 31.31 -32.35 -56.59
CA GLU A 919 31.41 -32.50 -58.05
C GLU A 919 30.10 -32.15 -58.78
N ASP A 920 28.95 -32.16 -58.10
CA ASP A 920 27.65 -31.81 -58.71
C ASP A 920 27.42 -30.29 -58.88
N LEU A 921 28.20 -29.42 -58.22
CA LEU A 921 28.07 -27.96 -58.33
C LEU A 921 28.82 -27.36 -59.52
N PHE A 922 29.73 -28.10 -60.15
CA PHE A 922 30.58 -27.56 -61.22
C PHE A 922 30.01 -27.69 -62.64
N ILE A 923 28.81 -28.27 -62.80
CA ILE A 923 28.10 -28.34 -64.09
C ILE A 923 26.91 -27.36 -64.08
N CYS A 924 27.17 -26.06 -63.97
CA CYS A 924 26.10 -25.04 -64.03
C CYS A 924 26.35 -23.92 -65.04
N HIS A 925 27.43 -23.98 -65.83
CA HIS A 925 27.63 -23.01 -66.91
C HIS A 925 26.91 -23.36 -68.22
N GLU A 926 26.53 -24.63 -68.44
CA GLU A 926 25.95 -25.07 -69.74
C GLU A 926 24.61 -25.82 -69.65
N ALA A 927 24.03 -26.01 -68.46
CA ALA A 927 22.78 -26.80 -68.28
C ALA A 927 21.52 -26.09 -68.79
N LYS A 928 20.59 -26.86 -69.40
CA LYS A 928 19.31 -26.36 -69.96
C LYS A 928 18.33 -25.92 -68.84
N PRO A 929 17.34 -25.04 -69.11
CA PRO A 929 16.42 -24.52 -68.10
C PRO A 929 15.69 -25.59 -67.26
N GLU A 930 15.34 -26.72 -67.86
CA GLU A 930 14.65 -27.84 -67.19
C GLU A 930 15.56 -28.62 -66.22
N GLU A 931 16.87 -28.70 -66.50
CA GLU A 931 17.85 -29.29 -65.57
C GLU A 931 18.09 -28.38 -64.36
N ARG A 932 18.05 -27.05 -64.55
CA ARG A 932 18.16 -26.07 -63.45
C ARG A 932 16.94 -26.07 -62.54
N LYS A 933 15.73 -26.28 -63.07
CA LYS A 933 14.52 -26.49 -62.25
C LYS A 933 14.64 -27.72 -61.36
N THR A 934 15.20 -28.82 -61.89
CA THR A 934 15.43 -30.06 -61.14
C THR A 934 16.48 -29.88 -60.03
N LEU A 935 17.52 -29.09 -60.29
CA LEU A 935 18.54 -28.74 -59.30
C LEU A 935 17.99 -27.83 -58.18
N VAL A 936 17.18 -26.82 -58.52
CA VAL A 936 16.50 -25.97 -57.54
C VAL A 936 15.49 -26.77 -56.72
N ARG A 937 14.80 -27.75 -57.32
CA ARG A 937 13.92 -28.68 -56.60
C ARG A 937 14.70 -29.56 -55.60
N LYS A 938 15.84 -30.13 -56.01
CA LYS A 938 16.74 -30.88 -55.10
C LYS A 938 17.33 -30.02 -53.99
N LEU A 939 17.71 -28.77 -54.29
CA LEU A 939 18.19 -27.82 -53.29
C LEU A 939 17.07 -27.46 -52.30
N LEU A 940 15.84 -27.24 -52.78
CA LEU A 940 14.65 -27.01 -51.97
C LEU A 940 14.28 -28.22 -51.09
N GLU A 941 14.40 -29.44 -51.60
CA GLU A 941 14.20 -30.68 -50.84
C GLU A 941 15.26 -30.83 -49.72
N CYS A 942 16.53 -30.51 -50.00
CA CYS A 942 17.57 -30.43 -48.98
C CYS A 942 17.26 -29.34 -47.92
N PHE A 943 16.70 -28.20 -48.32
CA PHE A 943 16.30 -27.13 -47.39
C PHE A 943 15.10 -27.51 -46.52
N CYS A 944 14.09 -28.20 -47.09
CA CYS A 944 12.90 -28.63 -46.35
C CYS A 944 13.24 -29.71 -45.32
N SER A 945 14.15 -30.64 -45.65
CA SER A 945 14.65 -31.65 -44.71
C SER A 945 15.33 -31.02 -43.48
N ILE A 946 16.21 -30.04 -43.71
CA ILE A 946 16.90 -29.31 -42.63
C ILE A 946 15.93 -28.43 -41.80
N TRP A 947 14.87 -27.91 -42.43
CA TRP A 947 13.86 -27.09 -41.75
C TRP A 947 12.93 -27.95 -40.85
N ILE A 948 12.57 -29.15 -41.29
CA ILE A 948 11.78 -30.11 -40.50
C ILE A 948 12.56 -30.59 -39.27
N ASP A 949 13.86 -30.87 -39.42
CA ASP A 949 14.73 -31.24 -38.30
C ASP A 949 14.86 -30.11 -37.25
N LEU A 950 14.89 -28.85 -37.69
CA LEU A 950 14.92 -27.67 -36.81
C LEU A 950 13.59 -27.44 -36.08
N LEU A 951 12.44 -27.67 -36.73
CA LEU A 951 11.11 -27.61 -36.11
C LEU A 951 10.94 -28.72 -35.05
N HIS A 952 11.43 -29.93 -35.32
CA HIS A 952 11.40 -31.04 -34.35
C HIS A 952 12.31 -30.81 -33.13
N SER A 953 13.41 -30.06 -33.29
CA SER A 953 14.28 -29.69 -32.15
C SER A 953 13.65 -28.65 -31.20
N ARG A 954 12.64 -27.90 -31.64
CA ARG A 954 12.00 -26.82 -30.86
C ARG A 954 10.66 -27.19 -30.23
N ASN A 955 9.92 -28.15 -30.78
CA ASN A 955 8.67 -28.63 -30.19
C ASN A 955 8.89 -29.97 -29.48
N GLY A 956 9.06 -29.92 -28.15
CA GLY A 956 8.98 -31.11 -27.31
C GLY A 956 7.65 -31.85 -27.56
N SER A 957 7.76 -33.07 -28.09
CA SER A 957 6.72 -34.10 -28.19
C SER A 957 5.29 -33.62 -28.47
N THR A 958 4.90 -33.54 -29.74
CA THR A 958 3.51 -33.86 -30.15
C THR A 958 3.52 -34.53 -31.52
N SER A 959 3.02 -35.76 -31.57
CA SER A 959 2.75 -36.49 -32.80
C SER A 959 1.60 -35.83 -33.56
N MET A 960 1.87 -35.29 -34.75
CA MET A 960 0.83 -35.03 -35.75
C MET A 960 1.15 -35.86 -37.00
N ASP A 961 0.09 -36.51 -37.50
CA ASP A 961 0.12 -37.45 -38.61
C ASP A 961 0.77 -36.88 -39.88
N ASN A 962 1.69 -37.66 -40.43
CA ASN A 962 2.26 -37.50 -41.76
C ASN A 962 1.18 -37.73 -42.82
N ASN A 963 0.60 -36.66 -43.37
CA ASN A 963 -0.02 -36.65 -44.69
C ASN A 963 -0.18 -35.21 -45.18
N TYR A 964 0.91 -34.62 -45.68
CA TYR A 964 0.86 -33.48 -46.60
C TYR A 964 1.87 -33.71 -47.72
N GLU A 965 1.37 -34.17 -48.87
CA GLU A 965 2.09 -34.03 -50.14
C GLU A 965 2.23 -32.53 -50.45
N ILE A 966 3.46 -32.10 -50.74
CA ILE A 966 3.79 -30.73 -51.15
C ILE A 966 3.55 -30.61 -52.66
N PRO A 967 2.72 -29.67 -53.15
CA PRO A 967 2.64 -29.34 -54.59
C PRO A 967 3.89 -28.60 -55.08
#